data_AF-T0Q1L7-F1
#
_entry.id   AF-T0Q1L7-F1
#
_cell.length_a   1.000
_cell.length_b   1.000
_cell.length_c   1.000
_cell.angle_alpha   90.00
_cell.angle_beta   90.00
_cell.angle_gamma   90.00
#
_symmetry.space_group_name_H-M   'P 1'
#
loop_
_entity.id
_entity.type
_entity.pdbx_description
1 polymer ?
#
loop_
_entity_poly.entity_id
_entity_poly.type
_entity_poly.pdbx_seq_one_letter_code
_entity_poly.pdbx_strand_id
1 'polypeptide(L)'
;MRCWVALALWSLEVAASSVKPSALDAQRGTCLDADWVQRTATAHNLDPIGRDSQNRRVNPLLQPALKAPRFFVKDPRMDIPNIFGKCMQPGEVIHGVGETVYANGSQAYAGVVNGTVILERNAWASHDVNRAVLSILLDEVVGYSVSILDTADGINCAERMSFQGLGRCTPTHVNGEVWPNGKLKTIEVFANSTKRTTTGYGGQSGLYTLTDNVREMSKGSASTKGSFSEPYAADYWRDYASVTEVINFYSMAHANLSQLVIPSMCPNGTLGCIDGCSKSYACTQAETQGKQCMLVAMMDPAYDVGFIQALVSNNNIPAYFCFGGDAKMRNYVTSVMHAGGAVVFYEFQPDTLFYEHPGKFTRIAFPTSNASNFAASTNSFGENGYGQPTTNPIKTDYPMTPLLQYISLVLKADTRLTSFVTQLQLAQLDLAHLLESYVDHSQDPTVPDPAFAAACHWVQDNYITWSNWIMPLPLCTLEKSVSYIFIFPALCMFWKAVITFIGLYVSFLIRHDDGDFQESMWIFSAACVVLMGSLFLIPLSYLVKLPATTSFAFCSVITLVCTLVVMGLMLGPKFARLNLADLNRETPPMRSSLLVALLGLKMSSAETPTPSLLESQRGSCLDAAWVQRTAATYKLDPHVRDAQNRRVNPFLQPGMKVPRFTVQDPRMNRPNLFGSCMASNEIMHGLGETVYANGSQAFPGVFNGTLILERNGWQSHDLSRVVLSILLTEVLGYGVTTFETGGGLNCAQRMSFQGLSHCTPTHINSEVWTSGKLKTLNVYANATMPTTTGYNGMGGLYTLTDNVVEALKGSASTKGTFSKPFALDFWRDYYWSDQVIQYFGYNQIKMAPLVQQSSCPDNSFGCRNGCSKSYACTLNEQNGKSCMMVAMMDEGYDPGFVQAMMSNNNIPAYFCFLGYDGMLAYVVNTMKAGGAVAFYDFEPDILFYEHPGAFTHVTFPQSDPANIAAATGSFGENGYGQPTTNPLATDYPLTPLVRYISKIITGDAFLMDFLMNMQIAPLDMDQLFSDYVAFKKDASVPDPVFTSACKWVQNNYVTWSDWVDPLPLCTLQSSVSYTYQGCNASTRLLVVMGLMLGPKFTRLNRADYTSSGTAATKGVSTSSAGPVKPIQVAAAPPQVQ
;
A
#
# COMPACT_ATOMS: atom_id res chain seq x y z
N MET A 1 -54.01 -5.04 57.86
CA MET A 1 -52.54 -4.90 58.00
C MET A 1 -51.69 -5.57 56.90
N ARG A 2 -52.27 -6.24 55.88
CA ARG A 2 -51.49 -6.81 54.75
C ARG A 2 -51.48 -5.97 53.45
N CYS A 3 -52.28 -4.90 53.34
CA CYS A 3 -52.26 -3.99 52.19
C CYS A 3 -51.26 -2.83 52.30
N TRP A 4 -50.77 -2.50 53.49
CA TRP A 4 -49.84 -1.37 53.68
C TRP A 4 -48.36 -1.73 53.44
N VAL A 5 -48.01 -3.02 53.46
CA VAL A 5 -46.65 -3.48 53.11
C VAL A 5 -46.47 -3.58 51.58
N ALA A 6 -47.55 -3.81 50.84
CA ALA A 6 -47.51 -3.85 49.37
C ALA A 6 -47.38 -2.45 48.74
N LEU A 7 -47.98 -1.42 49.35
CA LEU A 7 -47.85 -0.04 48.84
C LEU A 7 -46.50 0.59 49.18
N ALA A 8 -45.91 0.28 50.34
CA ALA A 8 -44.58 0.77 50.71
C ALA A 8 -43.44 0.12 49.90
N LEU A 9 -43.67 -1.05 49.30
CA LEU A 9 -42.76 -1.69 48.34
C LEU A 9 -42.96 -1.21 46.88
N TRP A 10 -44.03 -0.45 46.61
CA TRP A 10 -44.29 0.14 45.28
C TRP A 10 -43.95 1.63 45.20
N SER A 11 -43.86 2.33 46.35
CA SER A 11 -43.39 3.72 46.43
C SER A 11 -41.90 3.86 46.75
N LEU A 12 -41.16 2.75 46.85
CA LEU A 12 -39.79 2.70 46.35
C LEU A 12 -39.88 2.58 44.82
N GLU A 13 -40.34 3.66 44.17
CA GLU A 13 -39.91 3.93 42.81
C GLU A 13 -38.39 3.89 42.88
N VAL A 14 -37.85 2.78 42.37
CA VAL A 14 -36.52 2.73 41.79
C VAL A 14 -36.42 4.05 41.04
N ALA A 15 -35.59 4.96 41.53
CA ALA A 15 -35.13 6.07 40.73
C ALA A 15 -34.54 5.39 39.50
N ALA A 16 -35.36 5.24 38.45
CA ALA A 16 -34.95 4.64 37.20
C ALA A 16 -33.86 5.56 36.74
N SER A 17 -32.61 5.14 36.98
CA SER A 17 -31.43 5.91 36.66
C SER A 17 -31.58 6.28 35.21
N SER A 18 -31.76 7.57 34.92
CA SER A 18 -32.08 8.02 33.57
C SER A 18 -30.96 7.55 32.64
N VAL A 19 -31.33 6.65 31.74
CA VAL A 19 -30.44 6.09 30.74
C VAL A 19 -30.47 7.02 29.53
N LYS A 20 -29.30 7.40 29.02
CA LYS A 20 -29.16 8.26 27.83
C LYS A 20 -28.29 7.56 26.77
N PRO A 21 -28.36 7.94 25.48
CA PRO A 21 -27.39 7.48 24.49
C PRO A 21 -25.96 7.77 24.95
N SER A 22 -25.03 6.88 24.63
CA SER A 22 -23.60 7.15 24.86
C SER A 22 -23.12 8.32 23.98
N ALA A 23 -21.96 8.90 24.30
CA ALA A 23 -21.38 9.96 23.47
C ALA A 23 -21.15 9.49 22.03
N LEU A 24 -20.69 8.24 21.87
CA LEU A 24 -20.48 7.59 20.57
C LEU A 24 -21.79 7.41 19.79
N ASP A 25 -22.88 7.02 20.46
CA ASP A 25 -24.16 6.81 19.79
C ASP A 25 -24.87 8.12 19.44
N ALA A 26 -24.75 9.14 20.31
CA ALA A 26 -25.36 10.45 20.11
C ALA A 26 -24.83 11.20 18.88
N GLN A 27 -23.62 10.88 18.43
CA GLN A 27 -22.94 11.52 17.30
C GLN A 27 -23.12 10.79 15.97
N ARG A 28 -23.75 9.61 15.95
CA ARG A 28 -23.94 8.86 14.71
C ARG A 28 -24.85 9.61 13.75
N GLY A 29 -24.39 9.77 12.51
CA GLY A 29 -25.18 10.38 11.44
C GLY A 29 -25.38 11.88 11.62
N THR A 30 -24.50 12.53 12.38
CA THR A 30 -24.54 13.97 12.63
C THR A 30 -23.42 14.74 11.92
N CYS A 31 -22.41 14.07 11.37
CA CYS A 31 -21.29 14.79 10.78
C CYS A 31 -21.64 15.42 9.42
N LEU A 32 -22.22 14.66 8.50
CA LEU A 32 -22.52 15.15 7.14
C LEU A 32 -23.97 15.63 7.05
N ASP A 33 -24.19 16.93 7.21
CA ASP A 33 -25.53 17.52 7.12
C ASP A 33 -25.85 18.10 5.72
N ALA A 34 -27.05 18.67 5.58
CA ALA A 34 -27.48 19.29 4.33
C ALA A 34 -26.69 20.58 4.01
N ASP A 35 -26.24 21.29 5.03
CA ASP A 35 -25.49 22.54 4.85
C ASP A 35 -24.08 22.25 4.34
N TRP A 36 -23.44 21.19 4.84
CA TRP A 36 -22.17 20.68 4.33
C TRP A 36 -22.26 20.37 2.83
N VAL A 37 -23.29 19.62 2.41
CA VAL A 37 -23.52 19.29 0.98
C VAL A 37 -23.54 20.55 0.13
N GLN A 38 -24.25 21.59 0.59
CA GLN A 38 -24.37 22.84 -0.14
C GLN A 38 -23.04 23.63 -0.17
N ARG A 39 -22.31 23.68 0.95
CA ARG A 39 -21.00 24.35 1.03
C ARG A 39 -19.98 23.67 0.13
N THR A 40 -19.85 22.36 0.20
CA THR A 40 -18.90 21.57 -0.61
C THR A 40 -19.24 21.62 -2.09
N ALA A 41 -20.53 21.52 -2.46
CA ALA A 41 -20.98 21.71 -3.83
C ALA A 41 -20.54 23.07 -4.39
N THR A 42 -20.70 24.13 -3.60
CA THR A 42 -20.32 25.50 -3.98
C THR A 42 -18.80 25.65 -4.08
N ALA A 43 -18.05 25.18 -3.08
CA ALA A 43 -16.60 25.31 -3.01
C ALA A 43 -15.87 24.62 -4.19
N HIS A 44 -16.41 23.50 -4.67
CA HIS A 44 -15.81 22.73 -5.76
C HIS A 44 -16.55 22.84 -7.09
N ASN A 45 -17.56 23.72 -7.20
CA ASN A 45 -18.40 23.88 -8.38
C ASN A 45 -18.98 22.53 -8.88
N LEU A 46 -19.51 21.74 -7.95
CA LEU A 46 -20.10 20.42 -8.19
C LEU A 46 -21.63 20.50 -8.13
N ASP A 47 -22.30 19.72 -8.98
CA ASP A 47 -23.75 19.50 -8.87
C ASP A 47 -24.01 18.23 -8.01
N PRO A 48 -24.59 18.37 -6.79
CA PRO A 48 -24.86 17.24 -5.90
C PRO A 48 -26.00 16.34 -6.40
N ILE A 49 -26.87 16.86 -7.28
CA ILE A 49 -27.98 16.11 -7.90
C ILE A 49 -27.72 15.82 -9.38
N GLY A 50 -26.61 16.32 -9.91
CA GLY A 50 -26.20 16.22 -11.30
C GLY A 50 -26.13 14.77 -11.75
N ARG A 51 -26.62 14.54 -12.97
CA ARG A 51 -26.65 13.21 -13.58
C ARG A 51 -25.93 13.18 -14.91
N ASP A 52 -25.24 12.08 -15.17
CA ASP A 52 -24.61 11.86 -16.47
C ASP A 52 -25.61 11.35 -17.53
N SER A 53 -25.11 11.09 -18.73
CA SER A 53 -25.91 10.59 -19.86
C SER A 53 -26.56 9.22 -19.62
N GLN A 54 -26.11 8.48 -18.60
CA GLN A 54 -26.69 7.21 -18.15
C GLN A 54 -27.62 7.40 -16.93
N ASN A 55 -27.98 8.64 -16.61
CA ASN A 55 -28.81 9.04 -15.48
C ASN A 55 -28.21 8.67 -14.10
N ARG A 56 -26.89 8.47 -14.02
CA ARG A 56 -26.17 8.18 -12.77
C ARG A 56 -25.85 9.49 -12.06
N ARG A 57 -25.93 9.54 -10.73
CA ARG A 57 -25.42 10.69 -9.98
C ARG A 57 -23.93 10.83 -10.27
N VAL A 58 -23.50 12.03 -10.68
CA VAL A 58 -22.10 12.34 -10.93
C VAL A 58 -21.31 12.37 -9.61
N ASN A 59 -21.94 12.89 -8.54
CA ASN A 59 -21.37 12.99 -7.20
C ASN A 59 -22.23 12.21 -6.17
N PRO A 60 -22.26 10.86 -6.22
CA PRO A 60 -23.18 10.06 -5.40
C PRO A 60 -22.85 10.08 -3.90
N LEU A 61 -21.65 10.52 -3.53
CA LEU A 61 -21.16 10.63 -2.15
C LEU A 61 -21.43 12.00 -1.53
N LEU A 62 -21.75 13.01 -2.35
CA LEU A 62 -22.09 14.36 -1.90
C LEU A 62 -23.57 14.41 -1.49
N GLN A 63 -23.88 13.85 -0.31
CA GLN A 63 -25.23 13.77 0.25
C GLN A 63 -25.16 13.79 1.79
N PRO A 64 -26.25 14.14 2.49
CA PRO A 64 -26.27 14.07 3.94
C PRO A 64 -26.07 12.62 4.42
N ALA A 65 -25.65 12.50 5.68
CA ALA A 65 -25.38 11.25 6.37
C ALA A 65 -26.51 10.24 6.19
N LEU A 66 -26.13 8.99 5.95
CA LEU A 66 -27.08 7.90 5.83
C LEU A 66 -27.86 7.72 7.14
N LYS A 67 -29.20 7.71 7.01
CA LYS A 67 -30.11 7.48 8.15
C LYS A 67 -30.27 6.01 8.51
N ALA A 68 -29.82 5.09 7.65
CA ALA A 68 -29.93 3.66 7.86
C ALA A 68 -28.75 2.93 7.18
N PRO A 69 -28.26 1.83 7.79
CA PRO A 69 -27.22 1.02 7.18
C PRO A 69 -27.72 0.40 5.87
N ARG A 70 -26.81 0.32 4.90
CA ARG A 70 -27.01 -0.35 3.61
C ARG A 70 -26.49 -1.78 3.63
N PHE A 71 -25.49 -2.05 4.47
CA PHE A 71 -24.74 -3.30 4.50
C PHE A 71 -24.54 -3.80 5.94
N PHE A 72 -24.36 -5.11 6.05
CA PHE A 72 -24.10 -5.79 7.32
C PHE A 72 -22.93 -6.75 7.14
N VAL A 73 -22.07 -6.84 8.16
CA VAL A 73 -20.97 -7.81 8.18
C VAL A 73 -21.44 -9.10 8.82
N LYS A 74 -21.19 -10.23 8.14
CA LYS A 74 -21.40 -11.55 8.71
C LYS A 74 -20.08 -12.11 9.22
N ASP A 75 -19.90 -12.12 10.52
CA ASP A 75 -18.77 -12.78 11.18
C ASP A 75 -19.28 -14.01 11.97
N PRO A 76 -18.90 -15.24 11.57
CA PRO A 76 -19.25 -16.45 12.31
C PRO A 76 -18.81 -16.45 13.77
N ARG A 77 -17.78 -15.67 14.14
CA ARG A 77 -17.33 -15.53 15.53
C ARG A 77 -18.41 -14.87 16.38
N MET A 78 -19.21 -13.97 15.82
CA MET A 78 -20.28 -13.25 16.52
C MET A 78 -21.55 -14.07 16.73
N ASP A 79 -21.66 -15.27 16.16
CA ASP A 79 -22.81 -16.17 16.36
C ASP A 79 -22.82 -16.85 17.75
N ILE A 80 -21.75 -16.67 18.54
CA ILE A 80 -21.61 -17.23 19.89
C ILE A 80 -22.40 -16.37 20.89
N PRO A 81 -23.38 -16.95 21.62
CA PRO A 81 -24.11 -16.21 22.65
C PRO A 81 -23.19 -15.68 23.75
N ASN A 82 -23.35 -14.41 24.14
CA ASN A 82 -22.57 -13.74 25.18
C ASN A 82 -21.05 -13.72 24.94
N ILE A 83 -20.63 -13.61 23.67
CA ILE A 83 -19.20 -13.53 23.31
C ILE A 83 -18.46 -12.41 24.07
N PHE A 84 -19.08 -11.22 24.17
CA PHE A 84 -18.58 -10.09 24.94
C PHE A 84 -19.00 -10.23 26.41
N GLY A 85 -18.31 -11.12 27.12
CA GLY A 85 -18.62 -11.47 28.51
C GLY A 85 -17.37 -11.85 29.30
N LYS A 86 -17.36 -13.03 29.92
CA LYS A 86 -16.34 -13.45 30.91
C LYS A 86 -14.90 -13.58 30.39
N CYS A 87 -14.67 -13.52 29.09
CA CYS A 87 -13.33 -13.67 28.51
C CYS A 87 -12.77 -12.41 27.84
N MET A 88 -13.45 -11.27 27.96
CA MET A 88 -12.84 -9.96 27.72
C MET A 88 -11.73 -9.72 28.74
N GLN A 89 -10.62 -9.11 28.32
CA GLN A 89 -9.55 -8.75 29.25
C GLN A 89 -9.98 -7.60 30.17
N PRO A 90 -9.38 -7.48 31.37
CA PRO A 90 -9.62 -6.34 32.24
C PRO A 90 -9.37 -5.01 31.52
N GLY A 91 -10.35 -4.10 31.58
CA GLY A 91 -10.26 -2.76 30.96
C GLY A 91 -10.87 -2.67 29.55
N GLU A 92 -11.31 -3.78 28.95
CA GLU A 92 -11.97 -3.75 27.65
C GLU A 92 -13.46 -3.40 27.75
N VAL A 93 -13.94 -2.59 26.81
CA VAL A 93 -15.35 -2.21 26.72
C VAL A 93 -15.79 -2.21 25.26
N ILE A 94 -16.95 -2.79 24.95
CA ILE A 94 -17.52 -2.84 23.59
C ILE A 94 -18.70 -1.87 23.49
N HIS A 95 -18.68 -1.00 22.48
CA HIS A 95 -19.68 0.02 22.19
C HIS A 95 -20.39 -0.31 20.88
N GLY A 96 -21.57 -0.90 20.98
CA GLY A 96 -22.45 -1.26 19.88
C GLY A 96 -23.34 -0.10 19.39
N VAL A 97 -24.14 -0.37 18.36
CA VAL A 97 -25.13 0.59 17.83
C VAL A 97 -26.33 0.67 18.77
N GLY A 98 -26.76 1.87 19.14
CA GLY A 98 -27.82 2.09 20.13
C GLY A 98 -27.35 1.87 21.56
N GLU A 99 -26.05 2.01 21.83
CA GLU A 99 -25.51 1.94 23.18
C GLU A 99 -26.15 3.01 24.08
N THR A 100 -26.45 2.63 25.31
CA THR A 100 -26.91 3.58 26.32
C THR A 100 -26.15 3.45 27.63
N VAL A 101 -25.99 4.59 28.31
CA VAL A 101 -25.22 4.73 29.55
C VAL A 101 -26.07 5.33 30.66
N TYR A 102 -25.75 5.00 31.90
CA TYR A 102 -26.29 5.67 33.07
C TYR A 102 -25.68 7.08 33.21
N ALA A 103 -26.25 7.90 34.11
CA ALA A 103 -25.74 9.26 34.38
C ALA A 103 -24.27 9.32 34.82
N ASN A 104 -23.73 8.24 35.42
CA ASN A 104 -22.32 8.11 35.80
C ASN A 104 -21.39 7.66 34.66
N GLY A 105 -21.91 7.51 33.43
CA GLY A 105 -21.16 7.05 32.26
C GLY A 105 -20.99 5.53 32.15
N SER A 106 -21.37 4.75 33.17
CA SER A 106 -21.31 3.29 33.07
C SER A 106 -22.33 2.75 32.07
N GLN A 107 -21.93 1.73 31.33
CA GLN A 107 -22.74 1.13 30.27
C GLN A 107 -23.99 0.46 30.85
N ALA A 108 -25.17 0.90 30.42
CA ALA A 108 -26.46 0.31 30.78
C ALA A 108 -26.87 -0.77 29.76
N TYR A 109 -26.59 -0.52 28.48
CA TYR A 109 -26.79 -1.45 27.38
C TYR A 109 -25.66 -1.26 26.36
N ALA A 110 -24.97 -2.35 26.03
CA ALA A 110 -23.80 -2.33 25.15
C ALA A 110 -24.11 -2.04 23.68
N GLY A 111 -25.38 -1.97 23.27
CA GLY A 111 -25.74 -1.79 21.87
C GLY A 111 -25.71 -3.09 21.05
N VAL A 112 -26.13 -2.99 19.79
CA VAL A 112 -26.08 -4.08 18.81
C VAL A 112 -24.69 -4.15 18.19
N VAL A 113 -24.03 -5.29 18.34
CA VAL A 113 -22.69 -5.56 17.76
C VAL A 113 -22.77 -6.57 16.61
N ASN A 114 -23.72 -7.51 16.63
CA ASN A 114 -23.88 -8.45 15.52
C ASN A 114 -24.34 -7.70 14.26
N GLY A 115 -23.67 -7.91 13.13
CA GLY A 115 -23.93 -7.23 11.86
C GLY A 115 -23.11 -5.96 11.63
N THR A 116 -22.30 -5.51 12.59
CA THR A 116 -21.52 -4.27 12.50
C THR A 116 -20.04 -4.51 12.15
N VAL A 117 -19.34 -3.47 11.72
CA VAL A 117 -17.88 -3.44 11.62
C VAL A 117 -17.31 -3.04 12.98
N ILE A 118 -16.46 -3.88 13.59
CA ILE A 118 -15.86 -3.60 14.90
C ILE A 118 -14.50 -2.95 14.69
N LEU A 119 -14.40 -1.68 15.05
CA LEU A 119 -13.16 -0.90 15.06
C LEU A 119 -12.54 -0.96 16.46
N GLU A 120 -11.25 -1.21 16.54
CA GLU A 120 -10.51 -1.06 17.80
C GLU A 120 -10.28 0.42 18.10
N ARG A 121 -10.31 0.81 19.39
CA ARG A 121 -9.90 2.13 19.91
C ARG A 121 -8.86 1.94 21.01
N ASN A 122 -7.71 2.57 20.81
CA ASN A 122 -6.63 2.64 21.79
C ASN A 122 -6.60 4.01 22.47
N ALA A 123 -5.81 4.13 23.54
CA ALA A 123 -5.79 5.33 24.39
C ALA A 123 -4.99 6.52 23.82
N TRP A 124 -4.40 6.43 22.62
CA TRP A 124 -3.60 7.51 22.05
C TRP A 124 -4.32 8.23 20.90
N ALA A 125 -4.12 9.55 20.81
CA ALA A 125 -4.98 10.44 20.03
C ALA A 125 -4.91 10.22 18.52
N SER A 126 -3.74 9.90 17.95
CA SER A 126 -3.60 9.68 16.50
C SER A 126 -4.43 8.48 16.01
N HIS A 127 -4.47 7.41 16.82
CA HIS A 127 -5.33 6.26 16.57
C HIS A 127 -6.79 6.65 16.66
N ASP A 128 -7.15 7.43 17.67
CA ASP A 128 -8.54 7.76 17.93
C ASP A 128 -9.15 8.66 16.84
N VAL A 129 -8.42 9.68 16.38
CA VAL A 129 -8.87 10.55 15.27
C VAL A 129 -8.94 9.79 13.94
N ASN A 130 -7.97 8.91 13.65
CA ASN A 130 -7.98 8.08 12.44
C ASN A 130 -9.15 7.07 12.46
N ARG A 131 -9.38 6.42 13.62
CA ARG A 131 -10.54 5.56 13.86
C ARG A 131 -11.84 6.32 13.69
N ALA A 132 -11.94 7.56 14.18
CA ALA A 132 -13.12 8.39 14.04
C ALA A 132 -13.40 8.77 12.56
N VAL A 133 -12.38 9.11 11.78
CA VAL A 133 -12.51 9.32 10.31
C VAL A 133 -13.06 8.05 9.65
N LEU A 134 -12.48 6.89 9.95
CA LEU A 134 -12.94 5.60 9.43
C LEU A 134 -14.39 5.32 9.82
N SER A 135 -14.77 5.59 11.07
CA SER A 135 -16.12 5.39 11.60
C SER A 135 -17.16 6.26 10.88
N ILE A 136 -16.88 7.56 10.70
CA ILE A 136 -17.78 8.50 10.01
C ILE A 136 -18.00 8.05 8.57
N LEU A 137 -16.92 7.73 7.84
CA LEU A 137 -17.03 7.32 6.45
C LEU A 137 -17.78 5.98 6.30
N LEU A 138 -17.54 5.01 7.19
CA LEU A 138 -18.27 3.73 7.16
C LEU A 138 -19.76 3.91 7.45
N ASP A 139 -20.12 4.61 8.51
CA ASP A 139 -21.50 4.74 8.99
C ASP A 139 -22.31 5.73 8.14
N GLU A 140 -21.75 6.92 7.89
CA GLU A 140 -22.48 8.02 7.26
C GLU A 140 -22.41 8.05 5.74
N VAL A 141 -21.40 7.42 5.11
CA VAL A 141 -21.18 7.50 3.65
C VAL A 141 -21.33 6.15 2.97
N VAL A 142 -20.58 5.14 3.41
CA VAL A 142 -20.56 3.81 2.78
C VAL A 142 -21.83 3.04 3.16
N GLY A 143 -22.25 3.12 4.42
CA GLY A 143 -23.47 2.54 4.96
C GLY A 143 -23.28 1.21 5.71
N TYR A 144 -22.15 1.04 6.39
CA TYR A 144 -21.95 -0.03 7.38
C TYR A 144 -22.15 0.54 8.77
N SER A 145 -22.95 -0.13 9.60
CA SER A 145 -22.96 0.18 11.02
C SER A 145 -21.63 -0.17 11.67
N VAL A 146 -21.12 0.71 12.52
CA VAL A 146 -19.83 0.57 13.20
C VAL A 146 -20.03 0.28 14.69
N SER A 147 -19.24 -0.60 15.28
CA SER A 147 -19.08 -0.78 16.74
C SER A 147 -17.63 -0.54 17.13
N ILE A 148 -17.37 -0.15 18.38
CA ILE A 148 -16.04 0.25 18.84
C ILE A 148 -15.63 -0.60 20.03
N LEU A 149 -14.46 -1.24 19.95
CA LEU A 149 -13.85 -1.97 21.06
C LEU A 149 -12.73 -1.13 21.68
N ASP A 150 -12.91 -0.72 22.93
CA ASP A 150 -11.88 -0.06 23.71
C ASP A 150 -10.91 -1.10 24.28
N THR A 151 -9.62 -0.85 24.11
CA THR A 151 -8.55 -1.68 24.68
C THR A 151 -7.35 -0.82 25.08
N ALA A 152 -6.71 -1.19 26.18
CA ALA A 152 -5.45 -0.58 26.60
C ALA A 152 -4.23 -1.22 25.90
N ASP A 153 -4.43 -2.34 25.22
CA ASP A 153 -3.38 -3.14 24.59
C ASP A 153 -3.47 -3.10 23.06
N GLY A 154 -2.40 -2.58 22.43
CA GLY A 154 -2.22 -2.55 20.98
C GLY A 154 -1.35 -3.68 20.41
N ILE A 155 -0.88 -4.64 21.21
CA ILE A 155 -0.07 -5.80 20.75
C ILE A 155 -0.98 -6.93 20.24
N ASN A 156 -2.10 -7.14 20.93
CA ASN A 156 -2.98 -8.28 20.66
C ASN A 156 -4.02 -8.04 19.54
N CYS A 157 -3.92 -6.92 18.80
CA CYS A 157 -4.87 -6.57 17.75
C CYS A 157 -5.00 -7.68 16.69
N ALA A 158 -3.90 -8.31 16.29
CA ALA A 158 -3.90 -9.36 15.28
C ALA A 158 -4.51 -10.67 15.80
N GLU A 159 -4.32 -10.99 17.09
CA GLU A 159 -4.95 -12.13 17.72
C GLU A 159 -6.48 -11.98 17.76
N ARG A 160 -6.98 -10.79 18.11
CA ARG A 160 -8.41 -10.43 18.10
C ARG A 160 -9.05 -10.53 16.72
N MET A 161 -8.27 -10.36 15.67
CA MET A 161 -8.73 -10.51 14.28
C MET A 161 -8.75 -11.97 13.81
N SER A 162 -8.19 -12.90 14.60
CA SER A 162 -8.14 -14.32 14.28
C SER A 162 -9.38 -15.11 14.72
N PHE A 163 -9.49 -16.37 14.27
CA PHE A 163 -10.49 -17.33 14.76
C PHE A 163 -10.05 -18.07 16.04
N GLN A 164 -8.87 -17.73 16.57
CA GLN A 164 -8.24 -18.36 17.72
C GLN A 164 -7.98 -17.31 18.81
N GLY A 165 -7.57 -17.76 19.99
CA GLY A 165 -7.17 -16.87 21.07
C GLY A 165 -8.23 -15.83 21.44
N LEU A 166 -7.80 -14.58 21.59
CA LEU A 166 -8.65 -13.43 21.88
C LEU A 166 -9.72 -13.14 20.82
N GLY A 167 -9.53 -13.55 19.56
CA GLY A 167 -10.53 -13.35 18.52
C GLY A 167 -11.83 -14.15 18.72
N ARG A 168 -11.84 -15.10 19.67
CA ARG A 168 -13.06 -15.78 20.14
C ARG A 168 -13.83 -15.02 21.23
N CYS A 169 -13.21 -14.00 21.82
CA CYS A 169 -13.73 -13.26 22.97
C CYS A 169 -14.05 -11.82 22.62
N THR A 170 -13.18 -11.21 21.85
CA THR A 170 -13.29 -9.83 21.36
C THR A 170 -12.94 -9.80 19.88
N PRO A 171 -13.82 -10.31 19.00
CA PRO A 171 -13.58 -10.24 17.58
C PRO A 171 -13.43 -8.78 17.16
N THR A 172 -12.27 -8.43 16.61
CA THR A 172 -12.02 -7.13 15.97
C THR A 172 -12.05 -7.32 14.45
N HIS A 173 -12.59 -6.35 13.73
CA HIS A 173 -12.59 -6.35 12.27
C HIS A 173 -11.49 -5.46 11.71
N VAL A 174 -11.28 -4.27 12.28
CA VAL A 174 -10.25 -3.33 11.82
C VAL A 174 -9.57 -2.65 13.01
N ASN A 175 -8.25 -2.55 12.97
CA ASN A 175 -7.48 -1.62 13.77
C ASN A 175 -6.88 -0.57 12.82
N GLY A 176 -7.22 0.69 13.06
CA GLY A 176 -6.87 1.82 12.19
C GLY A 176 -5.41 2.28 12.30
N GLU A 177 -4.67 1.91 13.35
CA GLU A 177 -3.26 2.30 13.48
C GLU A 177 -2.51 1.35 14.42
N VAL A 178 -1.46 0.71 13.90
CA VAL A 178 -0.60 -0.22 14.62
C VAL A 178 0.82 0.15 14.32
N TRP A 179 1.60 0.37 15.38
CA TRP A 179 3.05 0.45 15.31
C TRP A 179 3.65 -0.94 15.05
N PRO A 180 4.27 -1.19 13.89
CA PRO A 180 4.86 -2.50 13.61
C PRO A 180 6.11 -2.77 14.46
N ASN A 181 6.85 -1.73 14.82
CA ASN A 181 8.17 -1.85 15.41
C ASN A 181 8.15 -2.58 16.75
N GLY A 182 9.07 -3.52 16.93
CA GLY A 182 9.17 -4.39 18.12
C GLY A 182 8.06 -5.44 18.26
N LYS A 183 6.97 -5.37 17.45
CA LYS A 183 5.76 -6.19 17.59
C LYS A 183 5.49 -7.12 16.40
N LEU A 184 6.18 -6.93 15.27
CA LEU A 184 5.99 -7.72 14.04
C LEU A 184 6.01 -9.23 14.28
N LYS A 185 6.98 -9.77 15.03
CA LYS A 185 7.05 -11.21 15.30
C LYS A 185 5.79 -11.75 15.99
N THR A 186 5.22 -10.99 16.93
CA THR A 186 3.99 -11.35 17.64
C THR A 186 2.78 -11.28 16.72
N ILE A 187 2.74 -10.24 15.89
CA ILE A 187 1.65 -10.00 14.94
C ILE A 187 1.66 -11.04 13.80
N GLU A 188 2.84 -11.43 13.31
CA GLU A 188 3.02 -12.37 12.20
C GLU A 188 2.53 -13.78 12.52
N VAL A 189 2.43 -14.16 13.80
CA VAL A 189 1.80 -15.44 14.22
C VAL A 189 0.36 -15.53 13.70
N PHE A 190 -0.33 -14.40 13.54
CA PHE A 190 -1.71 -14.31 13.07
C PHE A 190 -1.84 -13.81 11.63
N ALA A 191 -0.74 -13.74 10.86
CA ALA A 191 -0.76 -13.26 9.46
C ALA A 191 -1.78 -14.01 8.60
N ASN A 192 -1.98 -15.32 8.84
CA ASN A 192 -2.99 -16.14 8.15
C ASN A 192 -4.45 -15.77 8.45
N SER A 193 -4.70 -14.84 9.39
CA SER A 193 -6.03 -14.35 9.76
C SER A 193 -6.21 -12.84 9.58
N THR A 194 -5.14 -12.13 9.22
CA THR A 194 -5.13 -10.68 9.12
C THR A 194 -4.54 -10.22 7.79
N LYS A 195 -5.07 -9.11 7.28
CA LYS A 195 -4.50 -8.34 6.18
C LYS A 195 -3.98 -7.02 6.75
N ARG A 196 -2.82 -6.56 6.29
CA ARG A 196 -2.26 -5.26 6.67
C ARG A 196 -2.16 -4.30 5.48
N THR A 197 -2.30 -3.01 5.75
CA THR A 197 -2.09 -1.92 4.79
C THR A 197 -1.47 -0.72 5.54
N THR A 198 -1.10 0.36 4.85
CA THR A 198 -0.58 1.58 5.49
C THR A 198 -1.71 2.51 5.93
N THR A 199 -1.48 3.30 6.97
CA THR A 199 -2.36 4.42 7.35
C THR A 199 -2.19 5.66 6.47
N GLY A 200 -1.11 5.73 5.68
CA GLY A 200 -0.74 6.89 4.86
C GLY A 200 0.26 7.86 5.52
N TYR A 201 0.54 7.69 6.82
CA TYR A 201 1.49 8.49 7.59
C TYR A 201 2.48 7.62 8.37
N GLY A 202 3.59 8.23 8.80
CA GLY A 202 4.64 7.56 9.56
C GLY A 202 4.62 7.94 11.03
N GLY A 203 5.15 7.05 11.86
CA GLY A 203 5.51 7.35 13.25
C GLY A 203 7.01 7.26 13.46
N GLN A 204 7.53 8.04 14.40
CA GLN A 204 8.95 8.08 14.73
C GLN A 204 9.11 8.38 16.23
N SER A 205 9.94 7.59 16.92
CA SER A 205 10.38 7.89 18.28
C SER A 205 11.64 8.74 18.29
N GLY A 206 11.91 9.43 19.39
CA GLY A 206 13.15 10.20 19.49
C GLY A 206 13.38 10.83 20.85
N LEU A 207 14.48 11.56 20.92
CA LEU A 207 14.75 12.45 22.03
C LEU A 207 14.46 13.88 21.61
N TYR A 208 13.86 14.64 22.53
CA TYR A 208 13.48 16.02 22.35
C TYR A 208 14.03 16.87 23.50
N THR A 209 14.25 18.14 23.22
CA THR A 209 14.53 19.18 24.21
C THR A 209 13.64 20.39 23.93
N LEU A 210 13.69 21.38 24.80
CA LEU A 210 12.97 22.64 24.59
C LEU A 210 13.69 23.49 23.52
N THR A 211 12.92 24.07 22.60
CA THR A 211 13.42 25.05 21.60
C THR A 211 14.11 26.23 22.28
N ASP A 212 13.65 26.62 23.47
CA ASP A 212 14.31 27.65 24.29
C ASP A 212 15.70 27.23 24.76
N ASN A 213 15.93 25.95 25.07
CA ASN A 213 17.24 25.46 25.47
C ASN A 213 18.23 25.54 24.31
N VAL A 214 17.80 25.15 23.11
CA VAL A 214 18.55 25.28 21.85
C VAL A 214 18.90 26.76 21.59
N ARG A 215 17.91 27.66 21.71
CA ARG A 215 18.15 29.10 21.56
C ARG A 215 19.14 29.65 22.57
N GLU A 216 19.04 29.26 23.85
CA GLU A 216 19.98 29.70 24.88
C GLU A 216 21.40 29.19 24.65
N MET A 217 21.58 27.93 24.25
CA MET A 217 22.89 27.35 23.93
C MET A 217 23.52 27.99 22.69
N SER A 218 22.71 28.34 21.69
CA SER A 218 23.20 29.03 20.47
C SER A 218 23.78 30.43 20.73
N LYS A 219 23.52 31.02 21.91
CA LYS A 219 24.09 32.32 22.31
C LYS A 219 25.52 32.20 22.84
N GLY A 220 25.98 31.00 23.17
CA GLY A 220 27.28 30.77 23.81
C GLY A 220 27.44 31.58 25.08
N SER A 221 28.53 32.36 25.17
CA SER A 221 28.84 33.20 26.33
C SER A 221 27.79 34.28 26.63
N ALA A 222 26.88 34.57 25.68
CA ALA A 222 25.77 35.50 25.87
C ALA A 222 24.48 34.83 26.40
N SER A 223 24.53 33.53 26.73
CA SER A 223 23.41 32.84 27.36
C SER A 223 23.09 33.42 28.74
N THR A 224 21.80 33.51 29.07
CA THR A 224 21.34 33.95 30.39
C THR A 224 20.95 32.80 31.31
N LYS A 225 20.88 31.58 30.78
CA LYS A 225 20.44 30.37 31.51
C LYS A 225 21.55 29.35 31.74
N GLY A 226 22.59 29.35 30.93
CA GLY A 226 23.74 28.43 31.07
C GLY A 226 25.07 29.15 30.97
N SER A 227 26.13 28.46 31.36
CA SER A 227 27.51 28.92 31.18
C SER A 227 28.13 28.14 30.03
N PHE A 228 28.06 28.72 28.83
CA PHE A 228 28.60 28.12 27.61
C PHE A 228 29.81 28.92 27.14
N SER A 229 30.93 28.25 26.90
CA SER A 229 32.15 28.90 26.41
C SER A 229 32.00 29.37 24.96
N GLU A 230 31.12 28.75 24.18
CA GLU A 230 30.81 29.09 22.79
C GLU A 230 29.39 28.64 22.40
N PRO A 231 28.87 29.05 21.23
CA PRO A 231 27.59 28.55 20.72
C PRO A 231 27.58 27.03 20.51
N TYR A 232 26.51 26.37 20.97
CA TYR A 232 26.23 24.97 20.70
C TYR A 232 24.87 24.79 20.03
N ALA A 233 24.71 23.68 19.30
CA ALA A 233 23.49 23.33 18.59
C ALA A 233 22.41 22.87 19.58
N ALA A 234 22.74 21.92 20.45
CA ALA A 234 21.85 21.25 21.40
C ALA A 234 20.64 20.51 20.78
N ASP A 235 20.41 20.65 19.48
CA ASP A 235 19.52 19.83 18.66
C ASP A 235 20.29 18.74 17.89
N TYR A 236 21.55 18.48 18.29
CA TYR A 236 22.42 17.50 17.66
C TYR A 236 23.16 16.66 18.71
N TRP A 237 23.20 15.34 18.51
CA TRP A 237 23.66 14.39 19.51
C TRP A 237 25.13 14.55 19.93
N ARG A 238 26.03 14.99 19.03
CA ARG A 238 27.48 15.09 19.34
C ARG A 238 27.78 16.11 20.43
N ASP A 239 26.97 17.15 20.57
CA ASP A 239 27.11 18.14 21.63
C ASP A 239 26.99 17.46 23.00
N TYR A 240 26.03 16.53 23.14
CA TYR A 240 25.84 15.74 24.35
C TYR A 240 26.96 14.73 24.61
N ALA A 241 27.61 14.22 23.55
CA ALA A 241 28.70 13.25 23.69
C ALA A 241 30.04 13.91 24.05
N SER A 242 30.26 15.16 23.64
CA SER A 242 31.58 15.80 23.67
C SER A 242 31.69 17.02 24.59
N VAL A 243 30.57 17.67 24.93
CA VAL A 243 30.57 18.96 25.64
C VAL A 243 30.02 18.81 27.07
N THR A 244 30.89 19.00 28.06
CA THR A 244 30.50 18.91 29.48
C THR A 244 29.53 20.03 29.90
N GLU A 245 29.61 21.22 29.29
CA GLU A 245 28.71 22.35 29.56
C GLU A 245 27.26 22.02 29.19
N VAL A 246 27.05 21.30 28.07
CA VAL A 246 25.73 20.81 27.64
C VAL A 246 25.20 19.75 28.61
N ILE A 247 26.04 18.79 29.03
CA ILE A 247 25.66 17.79 30.04
C ILE A 247 25.30 18.42 31.39
N ASN A 248 26.07 19.41 31.84
CA ASN A 248 25.79 20.13 33.08
C ASN A 248 24.48 20.90 33.03
N PHE A 249 24.15 21.49 31.88
CA PHE A 249 22.89 22.21 31.68
C PHE A 249 21.67 21.29 31.87
N TYR A 250 21.76 20.04 31.40
CA TYR A 250 20.73 19.01 31.57
C TYR A 250 20.98 18.06 32.76
N SER A 251 21.84 18.44 33.71
CA SER A 251 22.28 17.54 34.77
C SER A 251 21.11 17.04 35.62
N MET A 252 21.16 15.74 35.98
CA MET A 252 20.26 15.16 36.97
C MET A 252 20.30 15.89 38.32
N ALA A 253 21.40 16.56 38.67
CA ALA A 253 21.51 17.34 39.90
C ALA A 253 20.49 18.50 39.98
N HIS A 254 19.99 18.97 38.83
CA HIS A 254 18.96 20.02 38.77
C HIS A 254 17.53 19.46 38.76
N ALA A 255 17.36 18.14 38.67
CA ALA A 255 16.07 17.52 38.47
C ALA A 255 15.39 17.13 39.79
N ASN A 256 14.09 17.39 39.89
CA ASN A 256 13.26 16.85 40.96
C ASN A 256 12.72 15.46 40.58
N LEU A 257 13.51 14.41 40.85
CA LEU A 257 13.15 13.04 40.47
C LEU A 257 11.83 12.55 41.08
N SER A 258 11.37 13.11 42.20
CA SER A 258 10.05 12.76 42.76
C SER A 258 8.88 13.13 41.84
N GLN A 259 9.05 14.17 41.01
CA GLN A 259 8.08 14.61 40.01
C GLN A 259 8.11 13.79 38.73
N LEU A 260 9.17 13.02 38.48
CA LEU A 260 9.34 12.20 37.27
C LEU A 260 9.21 10.70 37.56
N VAL A 261 9.99 10.16 38.49
CA VAL A 261 10.23 8.71 38.60
C VAL A 261 9.07 7.98 39.27
N ILE A 262 8.70 6.82 38.70
CA ILE A 262 7.87 5.82 39.35
C ILE A 262 8.69 4.52 39.45
N PRO A 263 9.21 4.14 40.64
CA PRO A 263 10.10 2.98 40.77
C PRO A 263 9.53 1.66 40.23
N SER A 264 8.21 1.47 40.30
CA SER A 264 7.54 0.28 39.76
C SER A 264 7.48 0.23 38.24
N MET A 265 7.70 1.35 37.53
CA MET A 265 7.72 1.37 36.06
C MET A 265 8.95 0.67 35.52
N CYS A 266 10.12 0.88 36.15
CA CYS A 266 11.33 0.13 35.84
C CYS A 266 11.89 -0.53 37.12
N PRO A 267 11.38 -1.73 37.47
CA PRO A 267 11.84 -2.45 38.66
C PRO A 267 13.33 -2.76 38.61
N ASN A 268 13.95 -2.91 39.79
CA ASN A 268 15.37 -3.19 39.89
C ASN A 268 15.75 -4.46 39.11
N GLY A 269 16.74 -4.35 38.23
CA GLY A 269 17.21 -5.42 37.35
C GLY A 269 16.51 -5.48 35.98
N THR A 270 15.34 -4.86 35.81
CA THR A 270 14.68 -4.74 34.50
C THR A 270 15.33 -3.61 33.71
N LEU A 271 15.75 -3.87 32.46
CA LEU A 271 16.53 -2.92 31.63
C LEU A 271 17.76 -2.33 32.35
N GLY A 272 18.35 -3.10 33.27
CA GLY A 272 19.44 -2.66 34.13
C GLY A 272 19.05 -1.56 35.11
N CYS A 273 17.77 -1.33 35.42
CA CYS A 273 17.34 -0.25 36.30
C CYS A 273 17.70 -0.45 37.78
N ILE A 274 17.85 0.68 38.48
CA ILE A 274 17.88 0.83 39.93
C ILE A 274 16.99 2.03 40.28
N ASP A 275 16.04 1.82 41.20
CA ASP A 275 15.10 2.83 41.71
C ASP A 275 14.34 3.59 40.62
N GLY A 276 13.93 2.89 39.56
CA GLY A 276 13.16 3.45 38.44
C GLY A 276 14.00 4.18 37.38
N CYS A 277 15.33 4.14 37.46
CA CYS A 277 16.23 4.69 36.44
C CYS A 277 17.27 3.67 35.97
N SER A 278 17.62 3.69 34.70
CA SER A 278 18.84 3.06 34.16
C SER A 278 19.88 4.13 33.81
N LYS A 279 21.12 3.76 33.48
CA LYS A 279 22.15 4.72 33.04
C LYS A 279 23.06 4.14 31.96
N SER A 280 23.62 5.01 31.14
CA SER A 280 24.57 4.63 30.08
C SER A 280 25.94 4.26 30.64
N TYR A 281 26.72 3.48 29.88
CA TYR A 281 28.10 3.18 30.25
C TYR A 281 28.96 4.45 30.33
N ALA A 282 28.75 5.40 29.41
CA ALA A 282 29.42 6.69 29.42
C ALA A 282 29.13 7.48 30.70
N CYS A 283 27.92 7.36 31.28
CA CYS A 283 27.60 7.98 32.56
C CYS A 283 28.42 7.35 33.70
N THR A 284 28.53 6.02 33.75
CA THR A 284 29.40 5.34 34.74
C THR A 284 30.83 5.85 34.64
N GLN A 285 31.38 6.00 33.43
CA GLN A 285 32.72 6.54 33.23
C GLN A 285 32.82 8.02 33.67
N ALA A 286 31.83 8.85 33.34
CA ALA A 286 31.78 10.24 33.76
C ALA A 286 31.80 10.39 35.28
N GLU A 287 31.00 9.60 36.00
CA GLU A 287 30.93 9.63 37.47
C GLU A 287 32.26 9.22 38.12
N THR A 288 32.98 8.24 37.56
CA THR A 288 34.34 7.88 38.06
C THR A 288 35.34 9.02 37.92
N GLN A 289 35.08 9.97 37.01
CA GLN A 289 35.88 11.17 36.79
C GLN A 289 35.31 12.39 37.55
N GLY A 290 34.29 12.22 38.39
CA GLY A 290 33.61 13.32 39.09
C GLY A 290 32.79 14.24 38.19
N LYS A 291 32.46 13.81 36.97
CA LYS A 291 31.61 14.54 36.02
C LYS A 291 30.14 14.18 36.22
N GLN A 292 29.27 15.11 35.81
CA GLN A 292 27.82 14.93 35.86
C GLN A 292 27.31 14.06 34.70
N CYS A 293 26.10 13.56 34.84
CA CYS A 293 25.34 12.93 33.76
C CYS A 293 24.05 13.70 33.51
N MET A 294 23.60 13.74 32.26
CA MET A 294 22.32 14.35 31.92
C MET A 294 21.16 13.46 32.34
N LEU A 295 20.00 14.06 32.62
CA LEU A 295 18.74 13.36 32.77
C LEU A 295 18.02 13.25 31.42
N VAL A 296 17.60 12.04 31.07
CA VAL A 296 16.61 11.76 30.03
C VAL A 296 15.33 11.29 30.71
N ALA A 297 14.27 12.10 30.60
CA ALA A 297 12.95 11.73 31.09
C ALA A 297 12.29 10.73 30.13
N MET A 298 11.90 9.56 30.65
CA MET A 298 11.33 8.47 29.88
C MET A 298 9.88 8.21 30.29
N MET A 299 9.08 7.74 29.34
CA MET A 299 7.69 7.31 29.57
C MET A 299 7.67 5.90 30.21
N ASP A 300 7.39 4.87 29.40
CA ASP A 300 7.31 3.47 29.82
C ASP A 300 8.48 2.67 29.21
N PRO A 301 9.20 1.84 29.98
CA PRO A 301 10.26 0.98 29.44
C PRO A 301 9.79 -0.08 28.43
N ALA A 302 8.49 -0.37 28.35
CA ALA A 302 7.90 -1.25 27.33
C ALA A 302 7.82 -0.61 25.94
N TYR A 303 7.96 0.72 25.84
CA TYR A 303 8.03 1.43 24.56
C TYR A 303 9.46 1.40 24.04
N ASP A 304 9.63 0.98 22.78
CA ASP A 304 10.93 0.87 22.10
C ASP A 304 12.03 0.26 22.97
N VAL A 305 11.71 -0.90 23.56
CA VAL A 305 12.47 -1.57 24.61
C VAL A 305 13.98 -1.56 24.33
N GLY A 306 14.71 -0.79 25.13
CA GLY A 306 16.18 -0.70 25.09
C GLY A 306 16.76 0.06 23.89
N PHE A 307 15.95 0.53 22.94
CA PHE A 307 16.43 1.17 21.72
C PHE A 307 17.09 2.53 22.01
N ILE A 308 16.36 3.44 22.66
CA ILE A 308 16.83 4.81 22.92
C ILE A 308 17.99 4.80 23.92
N GLN A 309 17.96 3.89 24.89
CA GLN A 309 19.03 3.72 25.87
C GLN A 309 20.31 3.21 25.18
N ALA A 310 20.18 2.22 24.28
CA ALA A 310 21.30 1.74 23.47
C ALA A 310 21.83 2.83 22.53
N LEU A 311 20.95 3.55 21.84
CA LEU A 311 21.30 4.67 20.96
C LEU A 311 22.18 5.70 21.68
N VAL A 312 21.74 6.17 22.85
CA VAL A 312 22.46 7.15 23.66
C VAL A 312 23.76 6.57 24.21
N SER A 313 23.74 5.32 24.71
CA SER A 313 24.93 4.67 25.26
C SER A 313 26.01 4.40 24.21
N ASN A 314 25.64 3.91 23.03
CA ASN A 314 26.56 3.59 21.94
C ASN A 314 27.13 4.84 21.26
N ASN A 315 26.44 5.98 21.38
CA ASN A 315 26.96 7.29 20.99
C ASN A 315 27.76 7.98 22.12
N ASN A 316 28.14 7.26 23.18
CA ASN A 316 28.96 7.73 24.29
C ASN A 316 28.39 8.95 25.05
N ILE A 317 27.07 9.09 25.11
CA ILE A 317 26.43 10.19 25.84
C ILE A 317 26.25 9.78 27.32
N PRO A 318 26.77 10.55 28.29
CA PRO A 318 26.64 10.24 29.71
C PRO A 318 25.25 10.63 30.24
N ALA A 319 24.32 9.67 30.25
CA ALA A 319 22.92 9.90 30.57
C ALA A 319 22.35 8.89 31.57
N TYR A 320 21.40 9.38 32.36
CA TYR A 320 20.42 8.59 33.10
C TYR A 320 19.09 8.55 32.35
N PHE A 321 18.43 7.40 32.35
CA PHE A 321 17.10 7.20 31.77
C PHE A 321 16.12 6.90 32.89
N CYS A 322 15.24 7.84 33.21
CA CYS A 322 14.36 7.75 34.37
C CYS A 322 12.90 7.66 33.95
N PHE A 323 12.21 6.61 34.39
CA PHE A 323 10.88 6.24 33.89
C PHE A 323 9.76 6.74 34.81
N GLY A 324 8.83 7.49 34.24
CA GLY A 324 7.68 8.06 34.95
C GLY A 324 6.32 7.54 34.52
N GLY A 325 6.24 6.79 33.43
CA GLY A 325 5.01 6.62 32.67
C GLY A 325 4.64 7.90 31.91
N ASP A 326 3.71 7.78 30.97
CA ASP A 326 3.33 8.85 30.04
C ASP A 326 2.90 10.15 30.74
N ALA A 327 1.83 10.10 31.54
CA ALA A 327 1.28 11.28 32.19
C ALA A 327 2.27 12.01 33.10
N LYS A 328 3.10 11.28 33.86
CA LYS A 328 4.06 11.89 34.80
C LYS A 328 5.26 12.51 34.06
N MET A 329 5.73 11.85 32.99
CA MET A 329 6.77 12.38 32.11
C MET A 329 6.31 13.70 31.47
N ARG A 330 5.11 13.73 30.85
CA ARG A 330 4.55 14.95 30.24
C ARG A 330 4.38 16.08 31.25
N ASN A 331 3.79 15.81 32.40
CA ASN A 331 3.63 16.80 33.47
C ASN A 331 4.98 17.38 33.93
N TYR A 332 6.01 16.53 34.05
CA TYR A 332 7.36 16.97 34.38
C TYR A 332 7.94 17.88 33.30
N VAL A 333 7.89 17.46 32.03
CA VAL A 333 8.39 18.25 30.89
C VAL A 333 7.69 19.61 30.80
N THR A 334 6.36 19.63 30.86
CA THR A 334 5.57 20.88 30.80
C THR A 334 5.84 21.77 32.01
N SER A 335 6.01 21.21 33.21
CA SER A 335 6.41 21.98 34.40
C SER A 335 7.80 22.59 34.25
N VAL A 336 8.78 21.85 33.74
CA VAL A 336 10.13 22.35 33.49
C VAL A 336 10.12 23.44 32.42
N MET A 337 9.34 23.25 31.36
CA MET A 337 9.14 24.23 30.31
C MET A 337 8.56 25.54 30.85
N HIS A 338 7.50 25.50 31.65
CA HIS A 338 6.91 26.69 32.26
C HIS A 338 7.83 27.39 33.26
N ALA A 339 8.67 26.63 33.97
CA ALA A 339 9.69 27.18 34.85
C ALA A 339 10.91 27.74 34.07
N GLY A 340 10.95 27.57 32.74
CA GLY A 340 12.07 27.98 31.91
C GLY A 340 13.36 27.19 32.15
N GLY A 341 13.25 25.97 32.71
CA GLY A 341 14.36 25.07 33.00
C GLY A 341 14.84 24.26 31.79
N ALA A 342 15.64 23.23 32.04
CA ALA A 342 16.25 22.39 31.02
C ALA A 342 15.81 20.93 31.18
N VAL A 343 15.43 20.28 30.08
CA VAL A 343 15.04 18.86 30.07
C VAL A 343 15.33 18.26 28.70
N VAL A 344 15.83 17.01 28.71
CA VAL A 344 15.78 16.11 27.56
C VAL A 344 14.80 15.00 27.90
N PHE A 345 13.94 14.65 26.95
CA PHE A 345 12.90 13.66 27.16
C PHE A 345 12.68 12.81 25.92
N TYR A 346 12.21 11.60 26.14
CA TYR A 346 11.73 10.70 25.11
C TYR A 346 10.27 11.02 24.78
N GLU A 347 9.95 11.06 23.49
CA GLU A 347 8.58 11.14 22.99
C GLU A 347 8.50 10.50 21.60
N PHE A 348 7.28 10.17 21.15
CA PHE A 348 7.03 9.74 19.77
C PHE A 348 6.20 10.76 19.01
N GLN A 349 6.37 10.80 17.70
CA GLN A 349 5.52 11.53 16.76
C GLN A 349 4.79 10.52 15.86
N PRO A 350 3.55 10.79 15.46
CA PRO A 350 2.71 11.94 15.80
C PRO A 350 2.09 11.82 17.20
N ASP A 351 1.99 12.93 17.93
CA ASP A 351 1.44 12.96 19.29
C ASP A 351 0.92 14.37 19.68
N THR A 352 -0.05 14.47 20.59
CA THR A 352 -0.69 15.74 20.98
C THR A 352 0.26 16.73 21.64
N LEU A 353 1.34 16.28 22.30
CA LEU A 353 2.26 17.15 23.02
C LEU A 353 2.83 18.26 22.12
N PHE A 354 3.09 17.95 20.84
CA PHE A 354 3.63 18.90 19.87
C PHE A 354 2.61 19.94 19.39
N TYR A 355 1.31 19.64 19.50
CA TYR A 355 0.22 20.51 19.08
C TYR A 355 -0.36 21.31 20.27
N GLU A 356 -0.27 20.77 21.48
CA GLU A 356 -0.54 21.50 22.73
C GLU A 356 0.48 22.63 22.95
N HIS A 357 1.71 22.42 22.49
CA HIS A 357 2.84 23.34 22.68
C HIS A 357 3.60 23.59 21.36
N PRO A 358 2.96 24.22 20.35
CA PRO A 358 3.53 24.36 19.02
C PRO A 358 4.85 25.15 19.06
N GLY A 359 5.87 24.59 18.41
CA GLY A 359 7.21 25.17 18.31
C GLY A 359 8.02 25.21 19.63
N LYS A 360 7.54 24.56 20.70
CA LYS A 360 8.24 24.54 22.00
C LYS A 360 9.26 23.43 22.14
N PHE A 361 9.17 22.40 21.32
CA PHE A 361 10.07 21.26 21.36
C PHE A 361 10.90 21.17 20.08
N THR A 362 12.15 20.77 20.24
CA THR A 362 13.09 20.50 19.16
C THR A 362 13.61 19.09 19.32
N ARG A 363 13.52 18.29 18.25
CA ARG A 363 14.07 16.93 18.21
C ARG A 363 15.59 17.00 18.18
N ILE A 364 16.24 16.11 18.94
CA ILE A 364 17.69 15.93 18.91
C ILE A 364 18.01 14.97 17.75
N ALA A 365 18.74 15.46 16.76
CA ALA A 365 19.16 14.68 15.61
C ALA A 365 20.27 13.68 16.00
N PHE A 366 20.04 12.40 15.69
CA PHE A 366 21.05 11.34 15.71
C PHE A 366 21.43 10.94 14.27
N PRO A 367 22.50 10.14 14.05
CA PRO A 367 22.86 9.68 12.71
C PRO A 367 21.67 8.96 12.05
N THR A 368 21.36 9.25 10.79
CA THR A 368 20.19 8.70 10.08
C THR A 368 20.11 7.18 10.19
N SER A 369 18.91 6.68 10.46
CA SER A 369 18.60 5.25 10.53
C SER A 369 18.87 4.54 9.20
N ASN A 370 19.43 3.33 9.24
CA ASN A 370 19.34 2.40 8.11
C ASN A 370 18.59 1.13 8.52
N ALA A 371 17.91 0.48 7.56
CA ALA A 371 17.04 -0.66 7.86
C ALA A 371 17.82 -1.83 8.48
N SER A 372 19.08 -2.00 8.08
CA SER A 372 19.96 -3.06 8.59
C SER A 372 20.33 -2.89 10.08
N ASN A 373 20.68 -1.67 10.54
CA ASN A 373 20.99 -1.41 11.95
C ASN A 373 19.74 -1.59 12.80
N PHE A 374 18.60 -1.10 12.33
CA PHE A 374 17.32 -1.26 13.00
C PHE A 374 16.93 -2.74 13.15
N ALA A 375 17.06 -3.53 12.07
CA ALA A 375 16.79 -4.97 12.08
C ALA A 375 17.73 -5.76 13.01
N ALA A 376 18.92 -5.22 13.30
CA ALA A 376 19.87 -5.80 14.24
C ALA A 376 19.59 -5.47 15.72
N SER A 377 18.56 -4.67 16.03
CA SER A 377 18.15 -4.39 17.41
C SER A 377 17.89 -5.68 18.18
N THR A 378 18.49 -5.81 19.35
CA THR A 378 18.22 -6.92 20.28
C THR A 378 16.98 -6.68 21.13
N ASN A 379 16.38 -5.49 21.06
CA ASN A 379 15.31 -5.01 21.94
C ASN A 379 15.65 -5.22 23.43
N SER A 380 16.91 -4.95 23.78
CA SER A 380 17.43 -5.09 25.14
C SER A 380 18.27 -3.87 25.52
N PHE A 381 18.38 -3.62 26.83
CA PHE A 381 19.35 -2.72 27.42
C PHE A 381 19.63 -3.17 28.85
N GLY A 382 20.82 -2.88 29.38
CA GLY A 382 21.18 -3.24 30.75
C GLY A 382 21.31 -4.74 31.00
N GLU A 383 21.38 -5.57 29.95
CA GLU A 383 21.61 -7.02 30.04
C GLU A 383 22.89 -7.40 30.79
N ASN A 384 23.87 -6.49 30.86
CA ASN A 384 25.12 -6.66 31.59
C ASN A 384 25.09 -6.02 32.99
N GLY A 385 23.95 -5.46 33.41
CA GLY A 385 23.77 -4.75 34.67
C GLY A 385 23.75 -3.23 34.53
N TYR A 386 23.51 -2.55 35.66
CA TYR A 386 23.36 -1.09 35.72
C TYR A 386 24.64 -0.35 35.29
N GLY A 387 24.52 0.50 34.27
CA GLY A 387 25.63 1.32 33.78
C GLY A 387 26.75 0.54 33.10
N GLN A 388 26.49 -0.69 32.63
CA GLN A 388 27.43 -1.50 31.86
C GLN A 388 27.23 -1.32 30.35
N PRO A 389 28.23 -1.65 29.50
CA PRO A 389 28.07 -1.61 28.05
C PRO A 389 26.91 -2.49 27.59
N THR A 390 26.17 -2.05 26.59
CA THR A 390 25.09 -2.84 25.99
C THR A 390 25.59 -3.68 24.82
N THR A 391 24.99 -4.85 24.60
CA THR A 391 25.15 -5.69 23.41
C THR A 391 24.19 -5.29 22.28
N ASN A 392 23.23 -4.41 22.55
CA ASN A 392 22.31 -3.91 21.53
C ASN A 392 23.07 -2.96 20.58
N PRO A 393 23.21 -3.26 19.27
CA PRO A 393 24.13 -2.55 18.37
C PRO A 393 23.58 -1.22 17.81
N ILE A 394 22.45 -0.73 18.34
CA ILE A 394 21.79 0.48 17.84
C ILE A 394 22.66 1.72 18.07
N LYS A 395 22.99 2.42 16.98
CA LYS A 395 23.78 3.66 17.00
C LYS A 395 23.20 4.76 16.12
N THR A 396 22.18 4.43 15.33
CA THR A 396 21.48 5.37 14.47
C THR A 396 20.11 5.68 15.04
N ASP A 397 19.56 6.81 14.62
CA ASP A 397 18.27 7.31 15.04
C ASP A 397 17.14 6.29 14.83
N TYR A 398 16.02 6.52 15.49
CA TYR A 398 14.81 5.74 15.25
C TYR A 398 14.26 6.11 13.86
N PRO A 399 14.03 5.14 12.95
CA PRO A 399 13.50 5.42 11.62
C PRO A 399 12.07 5.93 11.71
N MET A 400 11.69 6.84 10.82
CA MET A 400 10.27 7.06 10.56
C MET A 400 9.72 5.82 9.84
N THR A 401 8.76 5.14 10.48
CA THR A 401 8.16 3.91 9.96
C THR A 401 6.71 4.13 9.59
N PRO A 402 6.22 3.63 8.44
CA PRO A 402 4.81 3.66 8.11
C PRO A 402 3.98 3.01 9.22
N LEU A 403 2.94 3.69 9.68
CA LEU A 403 1.98 3.05 10.57
C LEU A 403 1.03 2.19 9.76
N LEU A 404 0.60 1.08 10.35
CA LEU A 404 -0.14 0.06 9.63
C LEU A 404 -1.58 -0.02 10.11
N GLN A 405 -2.50 -0.29 9.20
CA GLN A 405 -3.85 -0.73 9.54
C GLN A 405 -3.89 -2.25 9.44
N TYR A 406 -4.64 -2.89 10.32
CA TYR A 406 -4.88 -4.33 10.29
C TYR A 406 -6.37 -4.61 10.10
N ILE A 407 -6.67 -5.60 9.26
CA ILE A 407 -8.01 -5.96 8.81
C ILE A 407 -8.18 -7.47 9.00
N SER A 408 -9.26 -7.92 9.63
CA SER A 408 -9.55 -9.35 9.74
C SER A 408 -9.89 -9.94 8.36
N LEU A 409 -9.32 -11.11 8.04
CA LEU A 409 -9.65 -11.84 6.81
C LEU A 409 -11.10 -12.33 6.76
N VAL A 410 -11.85 -12.25 7.87
CA VAL A 410 -13.31 -12.42 7.86
C VAL A 410 -13.98 -11.44 6.89
N LEU A 411 -13.43 -10.22 6.76
CA LEU A 411 -13.96 -9.21 5.86
C LEU A 411 -13.68 -9.50 4.38
N LYS A 412 -12.86 -10.49 4.04
CA LYS A 412 -12.50 -10.84 2.66
C LYS A 412 -13.72 -11.17 1.79
N ALA A 413 -14.80 -11.68 2.39
CA ALA A 413 -16.05 -11.95 1.69
C ALA A 413 -16.77 -10.66 1.23
N ASP A 414 -16.46 -9.51 1.85
CA ASP A 414 -16.95 -8.19 1.47
C ASP A 414 -15.82 -7.35 0.86
N THR A 415 -15.62 -7.53 -0.44
CA THR A 415 -14.58 -6.83 -1.21
C THR A 415 -14.74 -5.32 -1.17
N ARG A 416 -15.95 -4.79 -0.96
CA ARG A 416 -16.18 -3.34 -0.90
C ARG A 416 -15.63 -2.75 0.39
N LEU A 417 -15.95 -3.37 1.52
CA LEU A 417 -15.43 -2.98 2.81
C LEU A 417 -13.91 -3.13 2.85
N THR A 418 -13.40 -4.29 2.42
CA THR A 418 -11.96 -4.54 2.38
C THR A 418 -11.24 -3.52 1.50
N SER A 419 -11.77 -3.24 0.31
CA SER A 419 -11.18 -2.26 -0.61
C SER A 419 -11.19 -0.85 -0.04
N PHE A 420 -12.32 -0.41 0.56
CA PHE A 420 -12.41 0.91 1.19
C PHE A 420 -11.38 1.08 2.31
N VAL A 421 -11.31 0.12 3.24
CA VAL A 421 -10.33 0.20 4.35
C VAL A 421 -8.91 0.21 3.79
N THR A 422 -8.59 -0.58 2.76
CA THR A 422 -7.25 -0.54 2.15
C THR A 422 -6.90 0.75 1.41
N GLN A 423 -7.90 1.51 0.97
CA GLN A 423 -7.72 2.79 0.28
C GLN A 423 -7.66 3.97 1.23
N LEU A 424 -8.12 3.83 2.48
CA LEU A 424 -8.04 4.89 3.48
C LEU A 424 -6.57 5.15 3.84
N GLN A 425 -6.06 6.30 3.39
CA GLN A 425 -4.69 6.74 3.65
C GLN A 425 -4.72 8.23 3.98
N LEU A 426 -4.50 8.57 5.24
CA LEU A 426 -4.32 9.95 5.71
C LEU A 426 -2.87 10.37 5.48
N ALA A 427 -2.62 11.49 4.82
CA ALA A 427 -1.25 12.00 4.69
C ALA A 427 -0.72 12.50 6.05
N GLN A 428 0.60 12.66 6.18
CA GLN A 428 1.21 13.22 7.39
C GLN A 428 0.62 14.60 7.77
N LEU A 429 0.33 15.44 6.77
CA LEU A 429 -0.30 16.75 6.98
C LEU A 429 -1.76 16.65 7.44
N ASP A 430 -2.52 15.69 6.89
CA ASP A 430 -3.90 15.45 7.29
C ASP A 430 -3.98 15.10 8.76
N LEU A 431 -3.09 14.21 9.22
CA LEU A 431 -3.01 13.84 10.61
C LEU A 431 -2.56 14.99 11.51
N ALA A 432 -1.64 15.84 11.04
CA ALA A 432 -1.23 17.01 11.80
C ALA A 432 -2.41 17.97 12.05
N HIS A 433 -3.22 18.25 11.03
CA HIS A 433 -4.44 19.06 11.20
C HIS A 433 -5.50 18.37 12.06
N LEU A 434 -5.64 17.04 11.97
CA LEU A 434 -6.54 16.27 12.84
C LEU A 434 -6.12 16.38 14.31
N LEU A 435 -4.84 16.27 14.61
CA LEU A 435 -4.32 16.38 15.98
C LEU A 435 -4.39 17.80 16.53
N GLU A 436 -4.11 18.81 15.71
CA GLU A 436 -4.32 20.22 16.06
C GLU A 436 -5.80 20.49 16.42
N SER A 437 -6.72 20.08 15.54
CA SER A 437 -8.16 20.21 15.79
C SER A 437 -8.62 19.39 17.00
N TYR A 438 -8.04 18.21 17.23
CA TYR A 438 -8.31 17.40 18.43
C TYR A 438 -7.90 18.13 19.70
N VAL A 439 -6.71 18.74 19.72
CA VAL A 439 -6.23 19.51 20.88
C VAL A 439 -7.16 20.68 21.17
N ASP A 440 -7.55 21.45 20.16
CA ASP A 440 -8.50 22.56 20.30
C ASP A 440 -9.83 22.10 20.89
N HIS A 441 -10.39 21.00 20.38
CA HIS A 441 -11.64 20.44 20.88
C HIS A 441 -11.51 19.81 22.27
N SER A 442 -10.34 19.26 22.63
CA SER A 442 -10.11 18.67 23.95
C SER A 442 -10.09 19.69 25.09
N GLN A 443 -9.84 20.96 24.76
CA GLN A 443 -9.88 22.08 25.69
C GLN A 443 -11.30 22.63 25.89
N ASP A 444 -12.24 22.29 25.01
CA ASP A 444 -13.64 22.71 25.11
C ASP A 444 -14.49 21.64 25.82
N PRO A 445 -14.90 21.86 27.09
CA PRO A 445 -15.69 20.89 27.84
C PRO A 445 -17.11 20.70 27.28
N THR A 446 -17.55 21.52 26.31
CA THR A 446 -18.83 21.36 25.63
C THR A 446 -18.78 20.34 24.50
N VAL A 447 -17.60 19.95 24.04
CA VAL A 447 -17.38 18.94 23.01
C VAL A 447 -17.31 17.55 23.67
N PRO A 448 -18.31 16.67 23.50
CA PRO A 448 -18.35 15.40 24.23
C PRO A 448 -17.34 14.36 23.74
N ASP A 449 -16.93 14.43 22.48
CA ASP A 449 -15.92 13.57 21.85
C ASP A 449 -15.05 14.43 20.92
N PRO A 450 -13.88 14.88 21.40
CA PRO A 450 -12.95 15.68 20.60
C PRO A 450 -12.44 14.97 19.34
N ALA A 451 -12.27 13.65 19.38
CA ALA A 451 -11.81 12.88 18.23
C ALA A 451 -12.85 12.85 17.12
N PHE A 452 -14.13 12.64 17.47
CA PHE A 452 -15.23 12.75 16.50
C PHE A 452 -15.34 14.15 15.92
N ALA A 453 -15.24 15.21 16.75
CA ALA A 453 -15.34 16.58 16.28
C ALA A 453 -14.22 16.94 15.28
N ALA A 454 -12.97 16.62 15.63
CA ALA A 454 -11.82 16.83 14.75
C ALA A 454 -11.93 16.03 13.45
N ALA A 455 -12.27 14.74 13.55
CA ALA A 455 -12.48 13.89 12.38
C ALA A 455 -13.62 14.39 11.50
N CYS A 456 -14.71 14.88 12.10
CA CYS A 456 -15.83 15.40 11.35
C CYS A 456 -15.46 16.66 10.57
N HIS A 457 -14.76 17.60 11.21
CA HIS A 457 -14.26 18.81 10.54
C HIS A 457 -13.35 18.43 9.36
N TRP A 458 -12.40 17.52 9.56
CA TRP A 458 -11.53 17.06 8.49
C TRP A 458 -12.30 16.37 7.35
N VAL A 459 -13.25 15.47 7.67
CA VAL A 459 -14.08 14.80 6.65
C VAL A 459 -14.89 15.83 5.86
N GLN A 460 -15.43 16.86 6.51
CA GLN A 460 -16.19 17.89 5.81
C GLN A 460 -15.32 18.68 4.81
N ASP A 461 -14.09 19.03 5.21
CA ASP A 461 -13.18 19.86 4.41
C ASP A 461 -12.45 19.09 3.31
N ASN A 462 -12.31 17.76 3.45
CA ASN A 462 -11.49 16.93 2.57
C ASN A 462 -12.30 16.00 1.66
N TYR A 463 -13.49 16.44 1.21
CA TYR A 463 -14.37 15.68 0.30
C TYR A 463 -13.64 15.08 -0.90
N ILE A 464 -12.81 15.88 -1.58
CA ILE A 464 -12.05 15.41 -2.76
C ILE A 464 -11.07 14.30 -2.39
N THR A 465 -10.46 14.34 -1.21
CA THR A 465 -9.51 13.33 -0.74
C THR A 465 -10.22 12.00 -0.50
N TRP A 466 -11.19 11.96 0.42
CA TRP A 466 -11.80 10.69 0.83
C TRP A 466 -12.80 10.13 -0.18
N SER A 467 -13.44 10.97 -1.00
CA SER A 467 -14.35 10.48 -2.06
C SER A 467 -13.63 9.62 -3.09
N ASN A 468 -12.30 9.77 -3.20
CA ASN A 468 -11.47 8.94 -4.07
C ASN A 468 -11.16 7.56 -3.48
N TRP A 469 -11.28 7.36 -2.16
CA TRP A 469 -11.07 6.07 -1.49
C TRP A 469 -12.27 5.13 -1.62
N ILE A 470 -13.44 5.69 -1.94
CA ILE A 470 -14.68 4.93 -2.03
C ILE A 470 -14.86 4.48 -3.48
N MET A 471 -14.81 3.16 -3.70
CA MET A 471 -15.11 2.58 -5.00
C MET A 471 -16.49 3.05 -5.49
N PRO A 472 -16.69 3.21 -6.82
CA PRO A 472 -17.99 3.55 -7.38
C PRO A 472 -19.07 2.64 -6.79
N LEU A 473 -20.08 3.24 -6.16
CA LEU A 473 -21.18 2.47 -5.59
C LEU A 473 -21.79 1.62 -6.72
N PRO A 474 -22.04 0.32 -6.48
CA PRO A 474 -22.58 -0.55 -7.51
C PRO A 474 -23.84 0.08 -8.07
N LEU A 475 -23.97 0.04 -9.39
CA LEU A 475 -25.22 0.41 -10.03
C LEU A 475 -26.33 -0.40 -9.38
N CYS A 476 -27.46 0.23 -9.11
CA CYS A 476 -28.70 -0.49 -8.87
C CYS A 476 -29.15 -1.17 -10.17
N THR A 477 -28.31 -2.02 -10.77
CA THR A 477 -28.76 -3.01 -11.73
C THR A 477 -29.54 -4.03 -10.91
N LEU A 478 -30.75 -4.36 -11.37
CA LEU A 478 -31.60 -5.43 -10.82
C LEU A 478 -30.89 -6.80 -10.77
N GLU A 479 -29.67 -6.88 -11.29
CA GLU A 479 -28.73 -8.01 -11.36
C GLU A 479 -28.50 -8.73 -10.02
N LYS A 480 -28.55 -8.02 -8.87
CA LYS A 480 -28.47 -8.64 -7.53
C LYS A 480 -29.81 -8.84 -6.82
N SER A 481 -30.90 -8.27 -7.34
CA SER A 481 -32.23 -8.32 -6.70
C SER A 481 -33.19 -9.29 -7.38
N VAL A 482 -32.88 -9.76 -8.59
CA VAL A 482 -33.65 -10.86 -9.21
C VAL A 482 -33.18 -12.17 -8.57
N SER A 483 -33.80 -12.51 -7.45
CA SER A 483 -34.03 -13.93 -7.16
C SER A 483 -34.60 -14.54 -8.44
N TYR A 484 -33.98 -15.59 -8.98
CA TYR A 484 -34.49 -16.28 -10.17
C TYR A 484 -35.88 -16.84 -9.83
N ILE A 485 -36.93 -16.06 -10.11
CA ILE A 485 -38.30 -16.52 -9.97
C ILE A 485 -38.62 -17.31 -11.25
N PHE A 486 -38.30 -18.60 -11.21
CA PHE A 486 -38.61 -19.64 -12.21
C PHE A 486 -40.12 -19.74 -12.55
N ILE A 487 -40.97 -19.01 -11.84
CA ILE A 487 -42.42 -18.86 -12.07
C ILE A 487 -42.71 -18.34 -13.48
N PHE A 488 -41.91 -17.41 -14.02
CA PHE A 488 -42.22 -16.78 -15.30
C PHE A 488 -42.06 -17.76 -16.50
N PRO A 489 -40.95 -18.52 -16.62
CA PRO A 489 -40.85 -19.59 -17.63
C PRO A 489 -41.91 -20.69 -17.49
N ALA A 490 -42.23 -21.12 -16.26
CA ALA A 490 -43.22 -22.16 -16.00
C ALA A 490 -44.65 -21.71 -16.37
N LEU A 491 -45.04 -20.47 -16.01
CA LEU A 491 -46.32 -19.87 -16.41
C LEU A 491 -46.39 -19.64 -17.93
N CYS A 492 -45.28 -19.26 -18.58
CA CYS A 492 -45.24 -19.13 -20.03
C CYS A 492 -45.40 -20.48 -20.75
N MET A 493 -44.80 -21.57 -20.24
CA MET A 493 -45.00 -22.92 -20.81
C MET A 493 -46.44 -23.41 -20.59
N PHE A 494 -47.01 -23.16 -19.41
CA PHE A 494 -48.41 -23.47 -19.10
C PHE A 494 -49.40 -22.73 -20.02
N TRP A 495 -49.27 -21.41 -20.16
CA TRP A 495 -50.17 -20.62 -21.01
C TRP A 495 -50.01 -20.95 -22.49
N LYS A 496 -48.79 -21.23 -22.96
CA LYS A 496 -48.58 -21.72 -24.34
C LYS A 496 -49.28 -23.06 -24.56
N ALA A 497 -49.24 -23.98 -23.60
CA ALA A 497 -49.95 -25.26 -23.70
C ALA A 497 -51.48 -25.06 -23.77
N VAL A 498 -52.04 -24.17 -22.93
CA VAL A 498 -53.49 -23.85 -22.95
C VAL A 498 -53.91 -23.23 -24.28
N ILE A 499 -53.17 -22.24 -24.79
CA ILE A 499 -53.47 -21.60 -26.07
C ILE A 499 -53.34 -22.61 -27.23
N THR A 500 -52.37 -23.51 -27.18
CA THR A 500 -52.21 -24.57 -28.20
C THR A 500 -53.39 -25.56 -28.14
N PHE A 501 -53.89 -25.90 -26.95
CA PHE A 501 -55.07 -26.74 -26.77
C PHE A 501 -56.35 -26.06 -27.29
N ILE A 502 -56.54 -24.78 -27.00
CA ILE A 502 -57.67 -24.00 -27.51
C ILE A 502 -57.58 -23.86 -29.03
N GLY A 503 -56.38 -23.60 -29.57
CA GLY A 503 -56.15 -23.52 -31.01
C GLY A 503 -56.41 -24.84 -31.74
N LEU A 504 -56.03 -25.97 -31.14
CA LEU A 504 -56.34 -27.32 -31.65
C LEU A 504 -57.85 -27.64 -31.56
N TYR A 505 -58.49 -27.29 -30.44
CA TYR A 505 -59.94 -27.48 -30.24
C TYR A 505 -60.77 -26.65 -31.23
N VAL A 506 -60.37 -25.39 -31.45
CA VAL A 506 -60.98 -24.51 -32.46
C VAL A 506 -60.72 -25.03 -33.87
N SER A 507 -59.51 -25.54 -34.15
CA SER A 507 -59.20 -26.17 -35.45
C SER A 507 -60.01 -27.46 -35.68
N PHE A 508 -60.34 -28.20 -34.62
CA PHE A 508 -61.20 -29.38 -34.64
C PHE A 508 -62.67 -29.01 -34.87
N LEU A 509 -63.14 -27.89 -34.32
CA LEU A 509 -64.51 -27.38 -34.53
C LEU A 509 -64.72 -26.74 -35.92
N ILE A 510 -63.65 -26.24 -36.56
CA ILE A 510 -63.74 -25.51 -37.84
C ILE A 510 -63.62 -26.44 -39.06
N ARG A 511 -63.16 -27.69 -38.93
CA ARG A 511 -62.97 -28.61 -40.07
C ARG A 511 -63.89 -29.83 -40.02
N HIS A 512 -64.96 -29.79 -40.81
CA HIS A 512 -65.52 -30.98 -41.44
C HIS A 512 -64.88 -31.12 -42.84
N ASP A 513 -64.49 -32.35 -43.19
CA ASP A 513 -63.84 -32.83 -44.42
C ASP A 513 -62.29 -32.88 -44.53
N ASP A 514 -61.85 -34.15 -44.54
CA ASP A 514 -60.77 -34.82 -45.28
C ASP A 514 -59.26 -34.58 -45.05
N GLY A 515 -58.56 -35.74 -44.97
CA GLY A 515 -57.18 -35.95 -45.41
C GLY A 515 -56.06 -35.84 -44.37
N ASP A 516 -56.10 -34.85 -43.49
CA ASP A 516 -54.91 -34.44 -42.71
C ASP A 516 -54.90 -34.91 -41.23
N PHE A 517 -55.67 -35.96 -40.92
CA PHE A 517 -55.92 -36.41 -39.54
C PHE A 517 -54.71 -37.06 -38.85
N GLN A 518 -53.68 -37.45 -39.61
CA GLN A 518 -52.50 -38.09 -39.02
C GLN A 518 -51.53 -37.09 -38.38
N GLU A 519 -51.40 -35.85 -38.87
CA GLU A 519 -50.48 -34.87 -38.27
C GLU A 519 -51.04 -34.22 -36.99
N SER A 520 -52.36 -34.07 -36.90
CA SER A 520 -53.04 -33.49 -35.74
C SER A 520 -52.94 -34.38 -34.48
N MET A 521 -52.89 -35.71 -34.62
CA MET A 521 -52.73 -36.62 -33.48
C MET A 521 -51.34 -36.52 -32.83
N TRP A 522 -50.29 -36.24 -33.60
CA TRP A 522 -48.92 -36.03 -33.09
C TRP A 522 -48.74 -34.65 -32.46
N ILE A 523 -49.37 -33.62 -33.04
CA ILE A 523 -49.38 -32.26 -32.46
C ILE A 523 -50.15 -32.25 -31.12
N PHE A 524 -51.27 -32.97 -31.04
CA PHE A 524 -52.02 -33.17 -29.81
C PHE A 524 -51.19 -33.92 -28.75
N SER A 525 -50.53 -35.01 -29.15
CA SER A 525 -49.66 -35.78 -28.25
C SER A 525 -48.47 -34.96 -27.73
N ALA A 526 -47.86 -34.13 -28.57
CA ALA A 526 -46.79 -33.21 -28.15
C ALA A 526 -47.29 -32.13 -27.17
N ALA A 527 -48.49 -31.58 -27.38
CA ALA A 527 -49.11 -30.62 -26.46
C ALA A 527 -49.40 -31.24 -25.07
N CYS A 528 -49.85 -32.50 -25.01
CA CYS A 528 -50.04 -33.23 -23.77
C CYS A 528 -48.73 -33.45 -23.00
N VAL A 529 -47.62 -33.73 -23.69
CA VAL A 529 -46.30 -33.91 -23.05
C VAL A 529 -45.79 -32.60 -22.44
N VAL A 530 -46.00 -31.46 -23.11
CA VAL A 530 -45.64 -30.14 -22.58
C VAL A 530 -46.50 -29.75 -21.37
N LEU A 531 -47.80 -30.08 -21.40
CA LEU A 531 -48.71 -29.87 -20.27
C LEU A 531 -48.30 -30.69 -19.05
N MET A 532 -48.00 -31.98 -19.22
CA MET A 532 -47.53 -32.85 -18.15
C MET A 532 -46.19 -32.38 -17.57
N GLY A 533 -45.21 -32.01 -18.41
CA GLY A 533 -43.95 -31.44 -17.95
C GLY A 533 -44.14 -30.16 -17.12
N SER A 534 -45.09 -29.30 -17.52
CA SER A 534 -45.44 -28.07 -16.78
C SER A 534 -46.10 -28.39 -15.44
N LEU A 535 -47.00 -29.38 -15.39
CA LEU A 535 -47.67 -29.83 -14.16
C LEU A 535 -46.71 -30.49 -13.16
N PHE A 536 -45.56 -31.03 -13.61
CA PHE A 536 -44.50 -31.51 -12.71
C PHE A 536 -43.60 -30.37 -12.20
N LEU A 537 -43.30 -29.38 -13.05
CA LEU A 537 -42.42 -28.26 -12.69
C LEU A 537 -43.07 -27.27 -11.72
N ILE A 538 -44.39 -27.06 -11.80
CA ILE A 538 -45.12 -26.10 -10.95
C ILE A 538 -45.10 -26.51 -9.46
N PRO A 539 -45.49 -27.73 -9.06
CA PRO A 539 -45.43 -28.17 -7.67
C PRO A 539 -44.00 -28.24 -7.15
N LEU A 540 -43.02 -28.67 -7.97
CA LEU A 540 -41.61 -28.72 -7.57
C LEU A 540 -41.08 -27.32 -7.25
N SER A 541 -41.53 -26.29 -7.98
CA SER A 541 -41.15 -24.89 -7.76
C SER A 541 -41.76 -24.28 -6.48
N TYR A 542 -42.87 -24.83 -5.97
CA TYR A 542 -43.62 -24.28 -4.84
C TYR A 542 -43.51 -25.10 -3.55
N LEU A 543 -43.36 -26.43 -3.64
CA LEU A 543 -43.49 -27.34 -2.50
C LEU A 543 -42.14 -27.88 -1.97
N VAL A 544 -41.04 -27.71 -2.71
CA VAL A 544 -39.74 -28.27 -2.32
C VAL A 544 -38.63 -27.21 -2.40
N LYS A 545 -38.05 -26.85 -1.25
CA LYS A 545 -36.80 -26.07 -1.19
C LYS A 545 -35.61 -27.00 -1.46
N LEU A 546 -35.12 -27.00 -2.71
CA LEU A 546 -33.88 -27.70 -3.08
C LEU A 546 -32.72 -26.72 -3.25
N PRO A 547 -31.46 -27.15 -3.00
CA PRO A 547 -30.27 -26.41 -3.41
C PRO A 547 -30.31 -26.07 -4.92
N ALA A 548 -29.82 -24.88 -5.30
CA ALA A 548 -29.94 -24.35 -6.65
C ALA A 548 -29.43 -25.31 -7.73
N THR A 549 -28.32 -26.01 -7.47
CA THR A 549 -27.71 -27.00 -8.36
C THR A 549 -28.62 -28.20 -8.61
N THR A 550 -29.25 -28.71 -7.56
CA THR A 550 -30.15 -29.87 -7.63
C THR A 550 -31.45 -29.52 -8.35
N SER A 551 -32.00 -28.33 -8.05
CA SER A 551 -33.19 -27.82 -8.73
C SER A 551 -32.94 -27.63 -10.23
N PHE A 552 -31.80 -27.02 -10.59
CA PHE A 552 -31.42 -26.85 -12.00
C PHE A 552 -31.24 -28.19 -12.71
N ALA A 553 -30.49 -29.13 -12.14
CA ALA A 553 -30.26 -30.44 -12.74
C ALA A 553 -31.58 -31.19 -12.98
N PHE A 554 -32.49 -31.18 -12.01
CA PHE A 554 -33.78 -31.86 -12.13
C PHE A 554 -34.68 -31.21 -13.20
N CYS A 555 -34.73 -29.88 -13.24
CA CYS A 555 -35.50 -29.12 -14.23
C CYS A 555 -34.92 -29.28 -15.65
N SER A 556 -33.60 -29.26 -15.81
CA SER A 556 -32.94 -29.51 -17.09
C SER A 556 -33.21 -30.92 -17.61
N VAL A 557 -33.19 -31.93 -16.73
CA VAL A 557 -33.51 -33.31 -17.09
C VAL A 557 -34.98 -33.44 -17.54
N ILE A 558 -35.93 -32.88 -16.79
CA ILE A 558 -37.36 -32.93 -17.17
C ILE A 558 -37.58 -32.22 -18.51
N THR A 559 -36.99 -31.04 -18.70
CA THR A 559 -37.13 -30.26 -19.94
C THR A 559 -36.51 -30.98 -21.14
N LEU A 560 -35.34 -31.59 -20.95
CA LEU A 560 -34.65 -32.38 -21.97
C LEU A 560 -35.49 -33.61 -22.36
N VAL A 561 -36.02 -34.35 -21.38
CA VAL A 561 -36.89 -35.52 -21.62
C VAL A 561 -38.15 -35.10 -22.38
N CYS A 562 -38.85 -34.04 -21.95
CA CYS A 562 -40.02 -33.53 -22.65
C CYS A 562 -39.69 -33.13 -24.10
N THR A 563 -38.53 -32.49 -24.32
CA THR A 563 -38.09 -32.06 -25.65
C THR A 563 -37.74 -33.24 -26.55
N LEU A 564 -37.03 -34.24 -26.03
CA LEU A 564 -36.71 -35.47 -26.77
C LEU A 564 -37.98 -36.25 -27.16
N VAL A 565 -38.96 -36.33 -26.26
CA VAL A 565 -40.25 -36.97 -26.55
C VAL A 565 -41.03 -36.19 -27.61
N VAL A 566 -41.09 -34.85 -27.52
CA VAL A 566 -41.76 -34.02 -28.54
C VAL A 566 -41.08 -34.14 -29.89
N MET A 567 -39.74 -34.09 -29.93
CA MET A 567 -38.97 -34.30 -31.17
C MET A 567 -39.21 -35.70 -31.75
N GLY A 568 -39.26 -36.74 -30.92
CA GLY A 568 -39.59 -38.10 -31.34
C GLY A 568 -40.99 -38.22 -31.95
N LEU A 569 -41.98 -37.57 -31.33
CA LEU A 569 -43.37 -37.55 -31.82
C LEU A 569 -43.54 -36.73 -33.11
N MET A 570 -42.73 -35.68 -33.31
CA MET A 570 -42.78 -34.84 -34.52
C MET A 570 -41.94 -35.37 -35.69
N LEU A 571 -40.80 -36.03 -35.41
CA LEU A 571 -39.86 -36.49 -36.44
C LEU A 571 -40.05 -37.97 -36.80
N GLY A 572 -40.52 -38.81 -35.87
CA GLY A 572 -40.76 -40.25 -36.10
C GLY A 572 -41.62 -40.56 -37.33
N PRO A 573 -42.75 -39.86 -37.56
CA PRO A 573 -43.58 -40.08 -38.75
C PRO A 573 -42.89 -39.65 -40.06
N LYS A 574 -42.01 -38.65 -40.00
CA LYS A 574 -41.27 -38.14 -41.17
C LYS A 574 -40.14 -39.08 -41.56
N PHE A 575 -39.46 -39.69 -40.60
CA PHE A 575 -38.45 -40.72 -40.87
C PHE A 575 -39.07 -42.03 -41.37
N ALA A 576 -40.29 -42.39 -40.95
CA ALA A 576 -41.01 -43.53 -41.51
C ALA A 576 -41.40 -43.34 -42.99
N ARG A 577 -41.63 -42.09 -43.44
CA ARG A 577 -41.89 -41.75 -44.85
C ARG A 577 -40.64 -41.69 -45.72
N LEU A 578 -39.46 -41.48 -45.12
CA LEU A 578 -38.17 -41.41 -45.84
C LEU A 578 -37.60 -42.78 -46.25
N ASN A 579 -38.17 -43.89 -45.78
CA ASN A 579 -37.71 -45.25 -46.11
C ASN A 579 -38.43 -45.87 -47.34
N LEU A 580 -39.15 -45.07 -48.12
CA LEU A 580 -39.96 -45.53 -49.26
C LEU A 580 -39.96 -44.52 -50.42
N ALA A 581 -38.80 -43.98 -50.78
CA ALA A 581 -38.59 -43.27 -52.05
C ALA A 581 -37.07 -43.14 -52.33
N ASP A 582 -36.48 -44.18 -52.93
CA ASP A 582 -35.13 -44.09 -53.50
C ASP A 582 -35.12 -44.85 -54.83
N LEU A 583 -35.16 -44.12 -55.96
CA LEU A 583 -34.74 -44.56 -57.30
C LEU A 583 -34.82 -43.39 -58.30
N ASN A 584 -33.70 -42.68 -58.50
CA ASN A 584 -32.98 -42.61 -59.78
C ASN A 584 -32.16 -41.32 -60.02
N ARG A 585 -30.92 -41.56 -60.47
CA ARG A 585 -30.06 -40.82 -61.43
C ARG A 585 -29.03 -39.77 -60.97
N GLU A 586 -27.77 -40.25 -61.01
CA GLU A 586 -26.63 -39.83 -61.86
C GLU A 586 -25.97 -38.42 -61.72
N THR A 587 -24.70 -38.45 -61.31
CA THR A 587 -23.57 -37.46 -61.36
C THR A 587 -23.00 -37.27 -62.80
N PRO A 588 -21.89 -36.51 -63.14
CA PRO A 588 -20.85 -35.75 -62.39
C PRO A 588 -20.37 -34.43 -63.14
N PRO A 589 -19.08 -33.94 -63.11
CA PRO A 589 -18.24 -33.40 -62.02
C PRO A 589 -17.50 -32.04 -62.29
N MET A 590 -16.81 -31.55 -61.23
CA MET A 590 -15.48 -30.88 -61.18
C MET A 590 -15.29 -29.41 -61.63
N ARG A 591 -14.68 -28.59 -60.73
CA ARG A 591 -13.35 -27.98 -60.93
C ARG A 591 -12.72 -27.42 -59.64
N SER A 592 -11.39 -27.33 -59.69
CA SER A 592 -10.40 -27.17 -58.61
C SER A 592 -9.53 -25.93 -58.87
N SER A 593 -9.00 -25.30 -57.79
CA SER A 593 -7.76 -24.49 -57.70
C SER A 593 -7.71 -23.15 -58.52
N LEU A 594 -6.88 -22.11 -58.28
CA LEU A 594 -5.53 -21.96 -57.70
C LEU A 594 -5.11 -20.43 -57.67
N LEU A 595 -4.02 -20.10 -56.94
CA LEU A 595 -3.04 -18.97 -57.06
C LEU A 595 -3.48 -17.55 -56.59
N VAL A 596 -2.82 -16.81 -55.68
CA VAL A 596 -1.39 -16.54 -55.36
C VAL A 596 -0.59 -16.02 -56.56
N ALA A 597 -0.23 -14.74 -56.56
CA ALA A 597 0.79 -14.18 -57.44
C ALA A 597 1.74 -13.27 -56.64
N LEU A 598 3.02 -13.62 -56.72
CA LEU A 598 4.19 -12.88 -56.24
C LEU A 598 4.35 -11.54 -56.99
N LEU A 599 4.82 -10.51 -56.28
CA LEU A 599 5.66 -9.46 -56.86
C LEU A 599 7.01 -9.50 -56.15
N GLY A 600 8.05 -9.87 -56.91
CA GLY A 600 9.43 -9.86 -56.48
C GLY A 600 10.00 -8.44 -56.52
N LEU A 601 10.37 -7.95 -55.34
CA LEU A 601 11.37 -6.90 -55.19
C LEU A 601 12.59 -7.53 -54.52
N LYS A 602 13.75 -7.34 -55.15
CA LYS A 602 15.06 -7.67 -54.57
C LYS A 602 15.22 -6.88 -53.27
N MET A 603 14.96 -7.50 -52.12
CA MET A 603 15.40 -6.97 -50.83
C MET A 603 16.87 -7.35 -50.65
N SER A 604 17.70 -6.35 -50.39
CA SER A 604 18.97 -6.54 -49.69
C SER A 604 18.72 -7.42 -48.47
N SER A 605 19.67 -8.28 -48.11
CA SER A 605 19.66 -9.11 -46.90
C SER A 605 18.96 -8.40 -45.73
N ALA A 606 17.67 -8.72 -45.52
CA ALA A 606 16.90 -8.14 -44.45
C ALA A 606 17.45 -8.74 -43.16
N GLU A 607 18.05 -7.89 -42.34
CA GLU A 607 18.55 -8.26 -41.03
C GLU A 607 17.40 -8.89 -40.24
N THR A 608 17.54 -10.16 -39.83
CA THR A 608 16.44 -10.92 -39.24
C THR A 608 16.18 -10.40 -37.82
N PRO A 609 14.97 -9.89 -37.51
CA PRO A 609 14.65 -9.42 -36.17
C PRO A 609 14.73 -10.55 -35.16
N THR A 610 15.23 -10.25 -33.97
CA THR A 610 15.30 -11.19 -32.83
C THR A 610 14.42 -10.68 -31.69
N PRO A 611 13.93 -11.56 -30.79
CA PRO A 611 13.21 -11.10 -29.59
C PRO A 611 14.06 -10.10 -28.81
N SER A 612 13.43 -9.04 -28.29
CA SER A 612 14.12 -8.10 -27.41
C SER A 612 14.58 -8.78 -26.11
N LEU A 613 15.49 -8.13 -25.39
CA LEU A 613 15.94 -8.59 -24.07
C LEU A 613 14.74 -8.78 -23.12
N LEU A 614 13.82 -7.80 -23.07
CA LEU A 614 12.60 -7.85 -22.27
C LEU A 614 11.71 -9.04 -22.66
N GLU A 615 11.55 -9.32 -23.95
CA GLU A 615 10.75 -10.46 -24.40
C GLU A 615 11.42 -11.80 -24.07
N SER A 616 12.76 -11.89 -24.17
CA SER A 616 13.52 -13.09 -23.84
C SER A 616 13.44 -13.48 -22.36
N GLN A 617 13.25 -12.49 -21.48
CA GLN A 617 13.15 -12.66 -20.03
C GLN A 617 11.74 -13.08 -19.58
N ARG A 618 10.72 -12.90 -20.41
CA ARG A 618 9.32 -13.15 -20.03
C ARG A 618 9.08 -14.64 -19.75
N GLY A 619 8.63 -14.97 -18.53
CA GLY A 619 8.36 -16.36 -18.16
C GLY A 619 9.63 -17.18 -17.92
N SER A 620 10.73 -16.51 -17.58
CA SER A 620 12.04 -17.14 -17.36
C SER A 620 12.49 -17.12 -15.89
N CYS A 621 11.86 -16.30 -15.03
CA CYS A 621 12.30 -16.16 -13.65
C CYS A 621 11.94 -17.36 -12.78
N LEU A 622 10.67 -17.74 -12.72
CA LEU A 622 10.20 -18.83 -11.87
C LEU A 622 10.32 -20.17 -12.61
N ASP A 623 11.48 -20.82 -12.53
CA ASP A 623 11.72 -22.08 -13.23
C ASP A 623 11.35 -23.33 -12.40
N ALA A 624 11.45 -24.51 -13.02
CA ALA A 624 11.16 -25.77 -12.35
C ALA A 624 12.14 -26.08 -11.20
N ALA A 625 13.37 -25.57 -11.26
CA ALA A 625 14.37 -25.78 -10.23
C ALA A 625 14.05 -24.94 -8.98
N TRP A 626 13.58 -23.70 -9.16
CA TRP A 626 13.05 -22.86 -8.10
C TRP A 626 11.88 -23.53 -7.38
N VAL A 627 10.90 -24.08 -8.11
CA VAL A 627 9.77 -24.79 -7.51
C VAL A 627 10.25 -25.91 -6.59
N GLN A 628 11.21 -26.73 -7.04
CA GLN A 628 11.77 -27.82 -6.24
C GLN A 628 12.50 -27.32 -4.99
N ARG A 629 13.34 -26.27 -5.13
CA ARG A 629 14.05 -25.68 -3.98
C ARG A 629 13.08 -25.09 -2.95
N THR A 630 12.11 -24.30 -3.40
CA THR A 630 11.14 -23.63 -2.53
C THR A 630 10.23 -24.64 -1.81
N ALA A 631 9.76 -25.67 -2.53
CA ALA A 631 9.01 -26.79 -1.93
C ALA A 631 9.80 -27.48 -0.82
N ALA A 632 11.11 -27.73 -1.03
CA ALA A 632 11.97 -28.33 -0.04
C ALA A 632 12.23 -27.41 1.17
N THR A 633 12.56 -26.13 0.93
CA THR A 633 12.86 -25.14 1.98
C THR A 633 11.69 -24.97 2.95
N TYR A 634 10.47 -24.81 2.42
CA TYR A 634 9.28 -24.55 3.22
C TYR A 634 8.47 -25.81 3.56
N LYS A 635 8.95 -27.00 3.16
CA LYS A 635 8.25 -28.29 3.34
C LYS A 635 6.82 -28.27 2.77
N LEU A 636 6.66 -27.65 1.61
CA LEU A 636 5.38 -27.52 0.90
C LEU A 636 5.28 -28.55 -0.22
N ASP A 637 4.08 -29.09 -0.43
CA ASP A 637 3.77 -29.91 -1.61
C ASP A 637 3.09 -29.05 -2.69
N PRO A 638 3.68 -28.88 -3.89
CA PRO A 638 3.08 -28.12 -4.99
C PRO A 638 1.86 -28.81 -5.63
N HIS A 639 1.61 -30.08 -5.32
CA HIS A 639 0.54 -30.89 -5.88
C HIS A 639 -0.60 -31.16 -4.90
N VAL A 640 -0.44 -30.83 -3.62
CA VAL A 640 -1.47 -31.05 -2.60
C VAL A 640 -2.72 -30.24 -2.90
N ARG A 641 -3.88 -30.88 -2.65
CA ARG A 641 -5.20 -30.30 -2.86
C ARG A 641 -6.04 -30.35 -1.61
N ASP A 642 -6.88 -29.35 -1.42
CA ASP A 642 -7.84 -29.31 -0.32
C ASP A 642 -9.09 -30.17 -0.61
N ALA A 643 -10.04 -30.18 0.32
CA ALA A 643 -11.29 -30.95 0.21
C ALA A 643 -12.18 -30.51 -0.97
N GLN A 644 -11.95 -29.31 -1.52
CA GLN A 644 -12.62 -28.79 -2.71
C GLN A 644 -11.79 -29.02 -3.99
N ASN A 645 -10.75 -29.85 -3.90
CA ASN A 645 -9.83 -30.18 -4.99
C ASN A 645 -9.06 -28.95 -5.53
N ARG A 646 -8.94 -27.87 -4.76
CA ARG A 646 -8.09 -26.70 -5.11
C ARG A 646 -6.65 -27.00 -4.74
N ARG A 647 -5.69 -26.52 -5.53
CA ARG A 647 -4.28 -26.56 -5.08
C ARG A 647 -4.14 -25.68 -3.85
N VAL A 648 -3.51 -26.21 -2.80
CA VAL A 648 -3.23 -25.44 -1.57
C VAL A 648 -2.14 -24.39 -1.84
N ASN A 649 -1.16 -24.74 -2.68
CA ASN A 649 -0.06 -23.87 -3.10
C ASN A 649 -0.15 -23.59 -4.62
N PRO A 650 -1.17 -22.84 -5.10
CA PRO A 650 -1.42 -22.71 -6.54
C PRO A 650 -0.32 -21.96 -7.29
N PHE A 651 0.47 -21.14 -6.61
CA PHE A 651 1.52 -20.30 -7.19
C PHE A 651 2.92 -20.91 -7.10
N LEU A 652 3.09 -22.04 -6.40
CA LEU A 652 4.33 -22.80 -6.38
C LEU A 652 4.45 -23.67 -7.65
N GLN A 653 4.63 -23.02 -8.79
CA GLN A 653 4.73 -23.65 -10.11
C GLN A 653 5.63 -22.83 -11.06
N PRO A 654 6.13 -23.42 -12.16
CA PRO A 654 6.88 -22.64 -13.13
C PRO A 654 6.07 -21.47 -13.69
N GLY A 655 6.75 -20.36 -13.92
CA GLY A 655 6.21 -19.10 -14.41
C GLY A 655 5.47 -19.26 -15.72
N MET A 656 4.39 -18.51 -15.86
CA MET A 656 3.62 -18.47 -17.09
C MET A 656 4.40 -17.81 -18.23
N LYS A 657 4.33 -18.42 -19.41
CA LYS A 657 4.92 -17.90 -20.65
C LYS A 657 3.94 -17.16 -21.55
N VAL A 658 2.64 -17.34 -21.30
CA VAL A 658 1.57 -16.79 -22.13
C VAL A 658 0.55 -16.10 -21.22
N PRO A 659 0.17 -14.84 -21.52
CA PRO A 659 -0.90 -14.16 -20.80
C PRO A 659 -2.22 -14.95 -20.80
N ARG A 660 -2.91 -14.93 -19.66
CA ARG A 660 -4.26 -15.47 -19.45
C ARG A 660 -5.33 -14.40 -19.43
N PHE A 661 -4.96 -13.19 -18.99
CA PHE A 661 -5.88 -12.06 -18.80
C PHE A 661 -5.56 -10.93 -19.77
N THR A 662 -6.59 -10.20 -20.17
CA THR A 662 -6.48 -8.98 -20.99
C THR A 662 -7.13 -7.80 -20.28
N VAL A 663 -6.51 -6.63 -20.41
CA VAL A 663 -7.03 -5.39 -19.83
C VAL A 663 -7.83 -4.64 -20.88
N GLN A 664 -9.07 -4.29 -20.53
CA GLN A 664 -9.94 -3.51 -21.40
C GLN A 664 -9.79 -2.02 -21.08
N ASP A 665 -9.05 -1.30 -21.92
CA ASP A 665 -8.92 0.15 -21.82
C ASP A 665 -9.47 0.83 -23.09
N PRO A 666 -10.60 1.56 -23.00
CA PRO A 666 -11.17 2.29 -24.14
C PRO A 666 -10.20 3.28 -24.80
N ARG A 667 -9.23 3.81 -24.05
CA ARG A 667 -8.21 4.74 -24.57
C ARG A 667 -7.29 4.07 -25.58
N MET A 668 -7.14 2.74 -25.49
CA MET A 668 -6.30 1.94 -26.39
C MET A 668 -6.90 1.70 -27.78
N ASN A 669 -8.21 1.94 -27.95
CA ASN A 669 -8.91 1.70 -29.22
C ASN A 669 -8.78 2.87 -30.23
N ARG A 670 -7.92 3.85 -29.94
CA ARG A 670 -7.75 5.04 -30.78
C ARG A 670 -6.80 4.76 -31.94
N PRO A 671 -7.12 5.20 -33.16
CA PRO A 671 -6.19 5.11 -34.29
C PRO A 671 -4.98 6.02 -34.03
N ASN A 672 -3.78 5.58 -34.43
CA ASN A 672 -2.50 6.30 -34.26
C ASN A 672 -2.09 6.60 -32.81
N LEU A 673 -2.60 5.83 -31.84
CA LEU A 673 -2.11 5.84 -30.47
C LEU A 673 -0.62 5.44 -30.44
N PHE A 674 0.18 6.10 -29.60
CA PHE A 674 1.65 5.94 -29.58
C PHE A 674 2.32 6.26 -30.94
N GLY A 675 1.68 7.12 -31.75
CA GLY A 675 2.19 7.60 -33.04
C GLY A 675 3.00 8.89 -32.92
N SER A 676 2.75 9.85 -33.82
CA SER A 676 3.54 11.09 -33.97
C SER A 676 3.50 12.08 -32.81
N CYS A 677 2.75 11.80 -31.74
CA CYS A 677 2.64 12.70 -30.58
C CYS A 677 3.39 12.20 -29.33
N MET A 678 4.08 11.06 -29.41
CA MET A 678 5.11 10.69 -28.43
C MET A 678 6.32 11.62 -28.56
N ALA A 679 6.96 11.93 -27.45
CA ALA A 679 8.24 12.61 -27.48
C ALA A 679 9.32 11.70 -28.10
N SER A 680 10.37 12.29 -28.68
CA SER A 680 11.40 11.53 -29.40
C SER A 680 12.21 10.56 -28.53
N ASN A 681 12.18 10.75 -27.21
CA ASN A 681 12.82 9.91 -26.20
C ASN A 681 11.85 8.92 -25.52
N GLU A 682 10.60 8.85 -25.96
CA GLU A 682 9.60 7.92 -25.43
C GLU A 682 9.55 6.64 -26.27
N ILE A 683 9.55 5.47 -25.61
CA ILE A 683 9.62 4.17 -26.27
C ILE A 683 8.63 3.19 -25.62
N MET A 684 8.02 2.32 -26.43
CA MET A 684 7.05 1.30 -25.99
C MET A 684 7.59 -0.11 -26.25
N HIS A 685 7.63 -0.95 -25.22
CA HIS A 685 8.06 -2.36 -25.29
C HIS A 685 6.89 -3.28 -24.95
N GLY A 686 6.14 -3.69 -25.97
CA GLY A 686 4.95 -4.54 -25.87
C GLY A 686 5.24 -6.04 -25.93
N LEU A 687 4.17 -6.85 -25.89
CA LEU A 687 4.27 -8.30 -25.99
C LEU A 687 4.79 -8.74 -27.37
N GLY A 688 5.81 -9.60 -27.39
CA GLY A 688 6.38 -10.12 -28.63
C GLY A 688 7.22 -9.09 -29.40
N GLU A 689 7.76 -8.09 -28.70
CA GLU A 689 8.69 -7.11 -29.29
C GLU A 689 9.88 -7.81 -29.97
N THR A 690 10.28 -7.28 -31.13
CA THR A 690 11.50 -7.70 -31.81
C THR A 690 12.37 -6.50 -32.17
N VAL A 691 13.68 -6.70 -32.13
CA VAL A 691 14.72 -5.69 -32.40
C VAL A 691 15.65 -6.17 -33.53
N TYR A 692 16.22 -5.21 -34.25
CA TYR A 692 17.34 -5.46 -35.16
C TYR A 692 18.65 -5.65 -34.38
N ALA A 693 19.71 -6.10 -35.05
CA ALA A 693 20.99 -6.38 -34.40
C ALA A 693 21.65 -5.13 -33.76
N ASN A 694 21.30 -3.93 -34.24
CA ASN A 694 21.72 -2.66 -33.67
C ASN A 694 20.90 -2.22 -32.43
N GLY A 695 19.92 -3.01 -32.00
CA GLY A 695 19.03 -2.74 -30.88
C GLY A 695 17.82 -1.86 -31.19
N SER A 696 17.68 -1.32 -32.41
CA SER A 696 16.49 -0.52 -32.75
C SER A 696 15.26 -1.42 -32.92
N GLN A 697 14.09 -0.91 -32.51
CA GLN A 697 12.84 -1.66 -32.58
C GLN A 697 12.46 -1.97 -34.04
N ALA A 698 12.32 -3.26 -34.35
CA ALA A 698 11.76 -3.74 -35.62
C ALA A 698 10.24 -3.84 -35.54
N PHE A 699 9.74 -4.27 -34.37
CA PHE A 699 8.33 -4.32 -34.03
C PHE A 699 8.18 -4.00 -32.54
N PRO A 700 7.41 -2.98 -32.16
CA PRO A 700 7.28 -2.54 -30.76
C PRO A 700 6.48 -3.51 -29.87
N GLY A 701 5.91 -4.58 -30.44
CA GLY A 701 5.08 -5.52 -29.69
C GLY A 701 3.60 -5.13 -29.65
N VAL A 702 2.77 -6.05 -29.14
CA VAL A 702 1.33 -5.82 -28.91
C VAL A 702 1.13 -5.19 -27.54
N PHE A 703 0.55 -3.99 -27.51
CA PHE A 703 0.22 -3.27 -26.27
C PHE A 703 -1.29 -3.24 -25.96
N ASN A 704 -2.16 -3.35 -26.96
CA ASN A 704 -3.61 -3.43 -26.72
C ASN A 704 -3.94 -4.73 -25.97
N GLY A 705 -4.70 -4.63 -24.87
CA GLY A 705 -5.02 -5.76 -24.00
C GLY A 705 -3.97 -6.03 -22.91
N THR A 706 -2.92 -5.20 -22.78
CA THR A 706 -1.85 -5.38 -21.79
C THR A 706 -1.88 -4.31 -20.69
N LEU A 707 -1.20 -4.57 -19.58
CA LEU A 707 -0.88 -3.58 -18.56
C LEU A 707 0.33 -2.75 -19.00
N ILE A 708 0.15 -1.44 -19.18
CA ILE A 708 1.24 -0.51 -19.49
C ILE A 708 1.82 0.03 -18.19
N LEU A 709 3.05 -0.37 -17.90
CA LEU A 709 3.84 0.11 -16.76
C LEU A 709 4.82 1.18 -17.26
N GLU A 710 4.81 2.34 -16.62
CA GLU A 710 5.84 3.35 -16.88
C GLU A 710 7.20 2.84 -16.39
N ARG A 711 8.27 3.27 -17.06
CA ARG A 711 9.66 3.14 -16.64
C ARG A 711 10.25 4.55 -16.58
N ASN A 712 10.68 4.93 -15.39
CA ASN A 712 11.35 6.19 -15.14
C ASN A 712 12.85 5.95 -14.95
N GLY A 713 13.67 6.97 -15.16
CA GLY A 713 15.13 6.83 -15.29
C GLY A 713 15.94 6.57 -14.01
N TRP A 714 15.32 6.24 -12.87
CA TRP A 714 16.03 6.00 -11.60
C TRP A 714 15.89 4.55 -11.11
N GLN A 715 16.87 4.11 -10.32
CA GLN A 715 17.14 2.67 -10.16
C GLN A 715 16.14 1.93 -9.26
N SER A 716 15.66 2.56 -8.18
CA SER A 716 14.65 1.97 -7.29
C SER A 716 13.32 1.74 -8.01
N HIS A 717 12.95 2.65 -8.93
CA HIS A 717 11.79 2.53 -9.79
C HIS A 717 11.89 1.33 -10.71
N ASP A 718 13.03 1.14 -11.37
CA ASP A 718 13.22 0.02 -12.30
C ASP A 718 13.22 -1.32 -11.55
N LEU A 719 13.90 -1.41 -10.39
CA LEU A 719 13.89 -2.62 -9.55
C LEU A 719 12.47 -2.99 -9.09
N SER A 720 11.71 -2.03 -8.54
CA SER A 720 10.33 -2.27 -8.09
C SER A 720 9.38 -2.59 -9.25
N ARG A 721 9.54 -1.92 -10.41
CA ARG A 721 8.80 -2.19 -11.64
C ARG A 721 9.04 -3.60 -12.16
N VAL A 722 10.28 -4.08 -12.14
CA VAL A 722 10.60 -5.43 -12.65
C VAL A 722 10.06 -6.51 -11.71
N VAL A 723 10.13 -6.32 -10.39
CA VAL A 723 9.45 -7.21 -9.43
C VAL A 723 7.95 -7.29 -9.74
N LEU A 724 7.29 -6.13 -9.92
CA LEU A 724 5.88 -6.08 -10.30
C LEU A 724 5.62 -6.78 -11.65
N SER A 725 6.48 -6.57 -12.64
CA SER A 725 6.35 -7.15 -13.98
C SER A 725 6.47 -8.68 -13.96
N ILE A 726 7.41 -9.23 -13.20
CA ILE A 726 7.57 -10.68 -13.03
C ILE A 726 6.31 -11.27 -12.40
N LEU A 727 5.80 -10.69 -11.30
CA LEU A 727 4.60 -11.20 -10.63
C LEU A 727 3.34 -11.09 -11.51
N LEU A 728 3.15 -9.96 -12.21
CA LEU A 728 2.04 -9.79 -13.15
C LEU A 728 2.08 -10.82 -14.28
N THR A 729 3.26 -11.06 -14.86
CA THR A 729 3.39 -11.92 -16.05
C THR A 729 3.46 -13.41 -15.70
N GLU A 730 4.32 -13.79 -14.75
CA GLU A 730 4.63 -15.19 -14.46
C GLU A 730 3.70 -15.82 -13.44
N VAL A 731 3.14 -15.03 -12.51
CA VAL A 731 2.28 -15.53 -11.41
C VAL A 731 0.80 -15.28 -11.66
N LEU A 732 0.43 -14.07 -12.08
CA LEU A 732 -0.98 -13.69 -12.30
C LEU A 732 -1.44 -13.95 -13.73
N GLY A 733 -0.55 -13.74 -14.71
CA GLY A 733 -0.82 -14.04 -16.12
C GLY A 733 -1.40 -12.87 -16.89
N TYR A 734 -1.06 -11.64 -16.53
CA TYR A 734 -1.34 -10.45 -17.35
C TYR A 734 -0.22 -10.22 -18.36
N GLY A 735 -0.59 -9.75 -19.54
CA GLY A 735 0.38 -9.17 -20.47
C GLY A 735 0.90 -7.85 -19.91
N VAL A 736 2.22 -7.64 -19.93
CA VAL A 736 2.85 -6.39 -19.47
C VAL A 736 3.64 -5.76 -20.60
N THR A 737 3.35 -4.48 -20.84
CA THR A 737 4.04 -3.56 -21.74
C THR A 737 4.78 -2.53 -20.90
N THR A 738 6.03 -2.23 -21.27
CA THR A 738 6.82 -1.17 -20.61
C THR A 738 6.79 0.09 -21.46
N PHE A 739 6.55 1.24 -20.84
CA PHE A 739 6.59 2.56 -21.45
C PHE A 739 7.71 3.40 -20.86
N GLU A 740 8.74 3.70 -21.64
CA GLU A 740 9.85 4.55 -21.23
C GLU A 740 9.50 6.01 -21.43
N THR A 741 9.63 6.82 -20.38
CA THR A 741 9.32 8.25 -20.39
C THR A 741 10.32 9.05 -19.58
N GLY A 742 10.55 10.31 -19.97
CA GLY A 742 11.54 11.18 -19.35
C GLY A 742 11.19 11.68 -17.94
N GLY A 743 10.04 11.29 -17.36
CA GLY A 743 9.71 11.68 -15.98
C GLY A 743 8.31 11.28 -15.49
N GLY A 744 8.19 11.22 -14.16
CA GLY A 744 6.98 10.77 -13.45
C GLY A 744 5.92 11.85 -13.18
N LEU A 745 6.22 13.14 -13.36
CA LEU A 745 5.27 14.23 -13.02
C LEU A 745 3.94 14.15 -13.77
N ASN A 746 3.97 13.67 -15.02
CA ASN A 746 2.78 13.56 -15.85
C ASN A 746 2.09 12.20 -15.78
N CYS A 747 2.51 11.30 -14.88
CA CYS A 747 1.95 9.95 -14.78
C CYS A 747 0.43 10.00 -14.53
N ALA A 748 -0.02 10.90 -13.64
CA ALA A 748 -1.44 11.02 -13.32
C ALA A 748 -2.28 11.51 -14.50
N GLN A 749 -1.73 12.42 -15.31
CA GLN A 749 -2.37 12.90 -16.54
C GLN A 749 -2.49 11.78 -17.58
N ARG A 750 -1.43 10.98 -17.78
CA ARG A 750 -1.42 9.82 -18.69
C ARG A 750 -2.39 8.71 -18.26
N MET A 751 -2.61 8.55 -16.97
CA MET A 751 -3.61 7.64 -16.40
C MET A 751 -5.06 8.15 -16.49
N SER A 752 -5.25 9.42 -16.87
CA SER A 752 -6.57 10.05 -17.02
C SER A 752 -7.20 9.82 -18.40
N PHE A 753 -8.33 10.49 -18.68
CA PHE A 753 -8.93 10.60 -20.01
C PHE A 753 -8.60 11.92 -20.74
N GLN A 754 -7.70 12.73 -20.17
CA GLN A 754 -7.35 14.07 -20.63
C GLN A 754 -5.85 14.18 -20.97
N GLY A 755 -5.47 15.25 -21.68
CA GLY A 755 -4.08 15.63 -21.91
C GLY A 755 -3.22 14.53 -22.55
N LEU A 756 -2.10 14.18 -21.91
CA LEU A 756 -1.16 13.19 -22.45
C LEU A 756 -1.73 11.78 -22.59
N SER A 757 -2.83 11.43 -21.93
CA SER A 757 -3.50 10.14 -22.15
C SER A 757 -4.02 9.93 -23.58
N HIS A 758 -4.08 10.99 -24.39
CA HIS A 758 -4.38 10.90 -25.81
C HIS A 758 -3.24 10.32 -26.65
N CYS A 759 -2.01 10.41 -26.15
CA CYS A 759 -0.80 9.96 -26.83
C CYS A 759 -0.18 8.75 -26.17
N THR A 760 -0.06 8.81 -24.85
CA THR A 760 0.66 7.84 -24.03
C THR A 760 -0.21 7.41 -22.83
N PRO A 761 -1.35 6.73 -23.06
CA PRO A 761 -2.15 6.22 -21.95
C PRO A 761 -1.38 5.15 -21.18
N THR A 762 -1.30 5.30 -19.87
CA THR A 762 -0.61 4.37 -18.98
C THR A 762 -1.55 3.84 -17.91
N HIS A 763 -1.18 2.71 -17.31
CA HIS A 763 -1.97 2.06 -16.25
C HIS A 763 -1.31 2.20 -14.88
N ILE A 764 0.00 2.00 -14.80
CA ILE A 764 0.72 1.92 -13.53
C ILE A 764 2.05 2.66 -13.63
N ASN A 765 2.35 3.48 -12.63
CA ASN A 765 3.70 3.95 -12.35
C ASN A 765 4.12 3.35 -10.99
N SER A 766 5.18 2.54 -10.97
CA SER A 766 5.59 1.73 -9.82
C SER A 766 6.05 2.53 -8.62
N GLU A 767 6.58 3.73 -8.83
CA GLU A 767 7.14 4.57 -7.78
C GLU A 767 7.04 6.06 -8.17
N VAL A 768 6.39 6.86 -7.33
CA VAL A 768 6.20 8.29 -7.48
C VAL A 768 6.53 8.97 -6.15
N TRP A 769 7.41 9.95 -6.23
CA TRP A 769 7.72 10.87 -5.13
C TRP A 769 6.64 11.94 -5.07
N THR A 770 5.90 12.02 -3.97
CA THR A 770 4.73 12.92 -3.83
C THR A 770 5.07 14.26 -3.20
N SER A 771 6.13 14.33 -2.40
CA SER A 771 6.62 15.55 -1.75
C SER A 771 6.78 16.69 -2.77
N GLY A 772 6.09 17.81 -2.50
CA GLY A 772 6.08 18.98 -3.40
C GLY A 772 5.32 18.82 -4.73
N LYS A 773 4.77 17.63 -5.04
CA LYS A 773 4.16 17.29 -6.34
C LYS A 773 2.66 17.00 -6.27
N LEU A 774 2.09 16.85 -5.08
CA LEU A 774 0.67 16.52 -4.86
C LEU A 774 -0.29 17.48 -5.58
N LYS A 775 -0.02 18.80 -5.60
CA LYS A 775 -0.87 19.76 -6.30
C LYS A 775 -1.04 19.42 -7.79
N THR A 776 0.04 19.01 -8.45
CA THR A 776 0.04 18.61 -9.87
C THR A 776 -0.64 17.26 -10.06
N LEU A 777 -0.35 16.29 -9.19
CA LEU A 777 -0.91 14.93 -9.27
C LEU A 777 -2.42 14.92 -9.00
N ASN A 778 -2.90 15.73 -8.04
CA ASN A 778 -4.29 15.75 -7.59
C ASN A 778 -5.26 16.36 -8.60
N VAL A 779 -4.78 17.07 -9.64
CA VAL A 779 -5.62 17.54 -10.75
C VAL A 779 -6.35 16.37 -11.43
N TYR A 780 -5.75 15.19 -11.44
CA TYR A 780 -6.30 13.98 -12.07
C TYR A 780 -6.71 12.90 -11.07
N ALA A 781 -6.90 13.24 -9.78
CA ALA A 781 -7.24 12.30 -8.73
C ALA A 781 -8.57 11.54 -8.98
N ASN A 782 -9.46 12.11 -9.78
CA ASN A 782 -10.70 11.43 -10.19
C ASN A 782 -10.45 10.20 -11.10
N ALA A 783 -9.29 10.12 -11.76
CA ALA A 783 -8.93 9.05 -12.69
C ALA A 783 -7.74 8.21 -12.22
N THR A 784 -7.13 8.55 -11.08
CA THR A 784 -5.96 7.87 -10.53
C THR A 784 -6.16 7.45 -9.09
N MET A 785 -5.35 6.50 -8.65
CA MET A 785 -5.38 5.98 -7.29
C MET A 785 -3.93 5.73 -6.83
N PRO A 786 -3.44 6.45 -5.80
CA PRO A 786 -2.16 6.15 -5.18
C PRO A 786 -2.28 4.94 -4.24
N THR A 787 -1.22 4.15 -4.12
CA THR A 787 -1.05 3.12 -3.10
C THR A 787 0.43 3.03 -2.70
N THR A 788 0.77 2.51 -1.52
CA THR A 788 2.17 2.47 -1.08
C THR A 788 3.01 1.47 -1.88
N THR A 789 4.29 1.78 -2.07
CA THR A 789 5.29 0.86 -2.64
C THR A 789 5.89 -0.04 -1.56
N GLY A 790 5.80 0.35 -0.28
CA GLY A 790 6.29 -0.40 0.88
C GLY A 790 7.59 0.11 1.51
N TYR A 791 8.31 1.01 0.84
CA TYR A 791 9.54 1.64 1.33
C TYR A 791 9.47 3.17 1.23
N ASN A 792 10.38 3.83 1.94
CA ASN A 792 10.46 5.29 2.01
C ASN A 792 11.60 5.83 1.13
N GLY A 793 11.52 7.11 0.80
CA GLY A 793 12.59 7.85 0.15
C GLY A 793 12.88 9.17 0.86
N MET A 794 14.13 9.63 0.77
CA MET A 794 14.62 10.89 1.33
C MET A 794 15.58 11.55 0.35
N GLY A 795 15.33 12.80 -0.04
CA GLY A 795 16.33 13.66 -0.66
C GLY A 795 17.16 14.38 0.39
N GLY A 796 18.32 14.96 0.06
CA GLY A 796 19.04 15.75 1.04
C GLY A 796 20.42 16.21 0.62
N LEU A 797 21.07 16.97 1.50
CA LEU A 797 22.47 17.33 1.35
C LEU A 797 23.34 16.22 1.92
N TYR A 798 24.35 15.79 1.17
CA TYR A 798 25.31 14.77 1.58
C TYR A 798 26.74 15.30 1.50
N THR A 799 27.61 14.74 2.34
CA THR A 799 29.06 14.87 2.22
C THR A 799 29.75 13.52 2.40
N LEU A 800 31.07 13.46 2.22
CA LEU A 800 31.84 12.26 2.48
C LEU A 800 31.95 12.01 3.99
N THR A 801 31.82 10.77 4.42
CA THR A 801 32.09 10.37 5.82
C THR A 801 33.52 10.74 6.23
N ASP A 802 34.48 10.64 5.31
CA ASP A 802 35.86 11.09 5.52
C ASP A 802 35.97 12.60 5.78
N ASN A 803 35.10 13.43 5.18
CA ASN A 803 35.08 14.88 5.48
C ASN A 803 34.65 15.12 6.91
N VAL A 804 33.63 14.40 7.39
CA VAL A 804 33.16 14.48 8.77
C VAL A 804 34.28 14.06 9.74
N VAL A 805 34.91 12.90 9.50
CA VAL A 805 36.02 12.40 10.32
C VAL A 805 37.19 13.40 10.34
N GLU A 806 37.49 14.02 9.21
CA GLU A 806 38.58 14.98 9.09
C GLU A 806 38.30 16.28 9.85
N ALA A 807 37.07 16.79 9.78
CA ALA A 807 36.67 18.00 10.48
C ALA A 807 36.59 17.80 12.00
N LEU A 808 36.22 16.61 12.46
CA LEU A 808 36.23 16.25 13.88
C LEU A 808 37.63 16.25 14.50
N LYS A 809 38.71 16.21 13.70
CA LYS A 809 40.09 16.37 14.21
C LYS A 809 40.40 17.80 14.66
N GLY A 810 39.62 18.78 14.23
CA GLY A 810 39.86 20.19 14.52
C GLY A 810 41.26 20.65 14.10
N SER A 811 42.02 21.22 15.04
CA SER A 811 43.40 21.68 14.78
C SER A 811 44.38 20.58 14.39
N ALA A 812 44.04 19.31 14.61
CA ALA A 812 44.80 18.15 14.12
C ALA A 812 44.43 17.72 12.70
N SER A 813 43.54 18.45 12.02
CA SER A 813 43.20 18.20 10.62
C SER A 813 44.42 18.39 9.72
N THR A 814 44.54 17.48 8.75
CA THR A 814 45.56 17.43 7.71
C THR A 814 45.07 17.96 6.37
N LYS A 815 43.74 18.03 6.17
CA LYS A 815 43.12 18.50 4.92
C LYS A 815 42.39 19.83 5.06
N GLY A 816 41.90 20.17 6.25
CA GLY A 816 41.21 21.42 6.54
C GLY A 816 41.98 22.31 7.51
N THR A 817 41.73 23.61 7.46
CA THR A 817 42.25 24.58 8.44
C THR A 817 41.20 24.87 9.50
N PHE A 818 40.99 23.90 10.39
CA PHE A 818 39.99 23.99 11.45
C PHE A 818 40.62 24.42 12.78
N SER A 819 40.04 25.42 13.45
CA SER A 819 40.49 25.87 14.78
C SER A 819 40.02 24.95 15.91
N LYS A 820 38.93 24.20 15.67
CA LYS A 820 38.31 23.26 16.60
C LYS A 820 37.58 22.16 15.81
N PRO A 821 37.16 21.05 16.46
CA PRO A 821 36.31 20.05 15.81
C PRO A 821 35.02 20.66 15.27
N PHE A 822 34.59 20.22 14.07
CA PHE A 822 33.29 20.57 13.47
C PHE A 822 32.54 19.30 13.05
N ALA A 823 31.22 19.33 13.15
CA ALA A 823 30.27 18.31 12.74
C ALA A 823 29.71 18.62 11.35
N LEU A 824 30.42 18.18 10.31
CA LEU A 824 29.99 18.37 8.91
C LEU A 824 28.78 17.50 8.51
N ASP A 825 28.30 16.65 9.40
CA ASP A 825 27.04 15.91 9.30
C ASP A 825 25.85 16.68 9.89
N PHE A 826 26.03 17.95 10.26
CA PHE A 826 24.98 18.81 10.79
C PHE A 826 25.05 20.25 10.27
N TRP A 827 23.90 20.82 9.92
CA TRP A 827 23.82 22.08 9.15
C TRP A 827 24.39 23.32 9.88
N ARG A 828 24.33 23.38 11.23
CA ARG A 828 24.68 24.62 11.96
C ARG A 828 26.13 25.04 11.79
N ASP A 829 27.04 24.09 11.62
CA ASP A 829 28.45 24.41 11.41
C ASP A 829 28.70 25.06 10.05
N TYR A 830 27.86 24.79 9.05
CA TYR A 830 27.86 25.51 7.78
C TYR A 830 27.36 26.96 7.93
N TYR A 831 26.45 27.21 8.89
CA TYR A 831 25.97 28.56 9.18
C TYR A 831 26.95 29.38 10.03
N TRP A 832 27.60 28.77 11.02
CA TRP A 832 28.45 29.49 11.99
C TRP A 832 29.91 29.67 11.57
N SER A 833 30.46 28.82 10.69
CA SER A 833 31.90 28.73 10.46
C SER A 833 32.33 29.02 9.03
N ASP A 834 33.05 30.13 8.84
CA ASP A 834 33.74 30.42 7.57
C ASP A 834 34.79 29.34 7.21
N GLN A 835 35.35 28.63 8.19
CA GLN A 835 36.33 27.55 7.95
C GLN A 835 35.67 26.34 7.30
N VAL A 836 34.44 26.02 7.69
CA VAL A 836 33.63 24.97 7.06
C VAL A 836 33.27 25.37 5.63
N ILE A 837 32.85 26.63 5.42
CA ILE A 837 32.56 27.15 4.08
C ILE A 837 33.79 27.12 3.16
N GLN A 838 34.97 27.47 3.69
CA GLN A 838 36.22 27.42 2.94
C GLN A 838 36.69 25.99 2.63
N TYR A 839 36.41 25.02 3.51
CA TYR A 839 36.73 23.61 3.28
C TYR A 839 36.02 23.04 2.05
N PHE A 840 34.80 23.52 1.77
CA PHE A 840 34.04 23.22 0.55
C PHE A 840 34.09 24.35 -0.49
N GLY A 841 35.10 25.22 -0.41
CA GLY A 841 35.11 26.51 -1.09
C GLY A 841 35.05 26.43 -2.62
N TYR A 842 34.14 27.19 -3.22
CA TYR A 842 33.95 27.29 -4.67
C TYR A 842 35.24 27.67 -5.42
N ASN A 843 36.05 28.54 -4.84
CA ASN A 843 37.29 29.05 -5.44
C ASN A 843 38.37 27.97 -5.63
N GLN A 844 38.22 26.80 -5.01
CA GLN A 844 39.14 25.68 -5.14
C GLN A 844 38.86 24.83 -6.39
N ILE A 845 37.74 25.07 -7.09
CA ILE A 845 37.22 24.20 -8.14
C ILE A 845 37.26 24.93 -9.50
N LYS A 846 37.73 24.24 -10.54
CA LYS A 846 37.62 24.71 -11.92
C LYS A 846 36.23 24.34 -12.46
N MET A 847 35.29 25.27 -12.38
CA MET A 847 33.86 25.01 -12.66
C MET A 847 33.48 24.96 -14.15
N ALA A 848 34.13 25.76 -15.00
CA ALA A 848 33.80 25.85 -16.42
C ALA A 848 33.70 24.50 -17.18
N PRO A 849 34.56 23.49 -16.93
CA PRO A 849 34.41 22.17 -17.56
C PRO A 849 33.39 21.23 -16.88
N LEU A 850 32.88 21.57 -15.70
CA LEU A 850 32.01 20.69 -14.91
C LEU A 850 30.52 21.03 -15.06
N VAL A 851 30.18 22.32 -15.07
CA VAL A 851 28.78 22.77 -15.11
C VAL A 851 28.16 22.57 -16.49
N GLN A 852 26.90 22.14 -16.51
CA GLN A 852 26.14 21.96 -17.74
C GLN A 852 25.04 23.02 -17.83
N GLN A 853 25.15 23.95 -18.77
CA GLN A 853 24.13 25.00 -18.95
C GLN A 853 22.77 24.42 -19.37
N SER A 854 22.73 23.23 -19.96
CA SER A 854 21.49 22.48 -20.22
C SER A 854 20.79 22.00 -18.93
N SER A 855 21.55 21.78 -17.86
CA SER A 855 21.04 21.31 -16.56
C SER A 855 20.56 22.44 -15.66
N CYS A 856 21.04 23.68 -15.90
CA CYS A 856 20.46 24.90 -15.34
C CYS A 856 20.67 26.09 -16.28
N PRO A 857 19.70 26.37 -17.18
CA PRO A 857 19.78 27.49 -18.11
C PRO A 857 19.77 28.84 -17.38
N ASP A 858 20.39 29.85 -17.99
CA ASP A 858 20.41 31.20 -17.41
C ASP A 858 18.98 31.73 -17.23
N ASN A 859 18.72 32.31 -16.06
CA ASN A 859 17.42 32.81 -15.59
C ASN A 859 16.38 31.72 -15.23
N SER A 860 16.74 30.44 -15.31
CA SER A 860 15.94 29.35 -14.72
C SER A 860 16.41 29.09 -13.29
N PHE A 861 15.50 28.96 -12.32
CA PHE A 861 15.83 28.74 -10.90
C PHE A 861 16.93 29.65 -10.31
N GLY A 862 16.99 30.91 -10.77
CA GLY A 862 18.04 31.85 -10.37
C GLY A 862 19.43 31.48 -10.86
N CYS A 863 19.56 30.71 -11.94
CA CYS A 863 20.84 30.30 -12.49
C CYS A 863 21.49 31.35 -13.38
N ARG A 864 22.82 31.32 -13.33
CA ARG A 864 23.72 32.06 -14.20
C ARG A 864 24.98 31.22 -14.39
N ASN A 865 25.33 30.91 -15.63
CA ASN A 865 26.46 30.04 -15.99
C ASN A 865 26.38 28.65 -15.34
N GLY A 866 25.19 28.03 -15.32
CA GLY A 866 25.01 26.67 -14.78
C GLY A 866 25.03 26.55 -13.25
N CYS A 867 25.06 27.66 -12.51
CA CYS A 867 24.90 27.66 -11.06
C CYS A 867 23.86 28.68 -10.61
N SER A 868 23.16 28.41 -9.52
CA SER A 868 22.44 29.42 -8.73
C SER A 868 23.19 29.72 -7.43
N LYS A 869 22.73 30.71 -6.66
CA LYS A 869 23.48 31.23 -5.50
C LYS A 869 22.54 31.69 -4.39
N SER A 870 22.88 31.41 -3.14
CA SER A 870 22.13 31.89 -1.97
C SER A 870 22.37 33.38 -1.70
N TYR A 871 21.41 34.03 -1.02
CA TYR A 871 21.58 35.44 -0.61
C TYR A 871 22.74 35.61 0.38
N ALA A 872 22.92 34.66 1.31
CA ALA A 872 24.05 34.62 2.22
C ALA A 872 25.39 34.60 1.48
N CYS A 873 25.47 33.91 0.33
CA CYS A 873 26.69 33.93 -0.48
C CYS A 873 26.93 35.31 -1.12
N THR A 874 25.89 36.00 -1.60
CA THR A 874 26.02 37.39 -2.07
C THR A 874 26.60 38.30 -0.98
N LEU A 875 26.12 38.18 0.26
CA LEU A 875 26.64 38.95 1.39
C LEU A 875 28.08 38.56 1.73
N ASN A 876 28.43 37.27 1.66
CA ASN A 876 29.80 36.81 1.89
C ASN A 876 30.78 37.39 0.87
N GLU A 877 30.46 37.35 -0.41
CA GLU A 877 31.30 37.90 -1.47
C GLU A 877 31.49 39.42 -1.33
N GLN A 878 30.44 40.15 -0.94
CA GLN A 878 30.53 41.59 -0.64
C GLN A 878 31.48 41.89 0.52
N ASN A 879 31.60 40.96 1.47
CA ASN A 879 32.53 41.05 2.60
C ASN A 879 33.90 40.41 2.32
N GLY A 880 34.19 40.03 1.06
CA GLY A 880 35.45 39.40 0.67
C GLY A 880 35.64 37.96 1.19
N LYS A 881 34.56 37.31 1.63
CA LYS A 881 34.54 35.92 2.10
C LYS A 881 34.20 34.96 0.96
N SER A 882 34.56 33.69 1.14
CA SER A 882 34.23 32.62 0.18
C SER A 882 32.82 32.08 0.41
N CYS A 883 32.34 31.31 -0.58
CA CYS A 883 31.12 30.52 -0.50
C CYS A 883 31.47 29.06 -0.80
N MET A 884 30.67 28.14 -0.26
CA MET A 884 30.82 26.72 -0.56
C MET A 884 30.18 26.38 -1.91
N MET A 885 30.64 25.29 -2.53
CA MET A 885 30.00 24.70 -3.69
C MET A 885 29.19 23.48 -3.27
N VAL A 886 27.93 23.45 -3.70
CA VAL A 886 27.05 22.28 -3.62
C VAL A 886 26.87 21.75 -5.03
N ALA A 887 27.30 20.50 -5.26
CA ALA A 887 27.09 19.83 -6.53
C ALA A 887 25.64 19.35 -6.64
N MET A 888 24.95 19.77 -7.69
CA MET A 888 23.56 19.46 -7.99
C MET A 888 23.49 18.64 -9.29
N MET A 889 22.41 17.88 -9.45
CA MET A 889 22.09 17.17 -10.70
C MET A 889 21.51 18.16 -11.74
N ASP A 890 20.22 18.07 -12.03
CA ASP A 890 19.46 18.99 -12.88
C ASP A 890 18.46 19.80 -12.05
N GLU A 891 18.16 21.03 -12.48
CA GLU A 891 17.26 21.96 -11.77
C GLU A 891 15.82 21.44 -11.57
N GLY A 892 15.41 20.46 -12.39
CA GLY A 892 14.09 19.84 -12.34
C GLY A 892 13.93 18.78 -11.24
N TYR A 893 15.03 18.30 -10.64
CA TYR A 893 14.97 17.41 -9.48
C TYR A 893 14.68 18.22 -8.22
N ASP A 894 13.57 17.90 -7.54
CA ASP A 894 13.06 18.56 -6.34
C ASP A 894 13.23 20.10 -6.38
N PRO A 895 12.54 20.75 -7.33
CA PRO A 895 12.87 22.09 -7.80
C PRO A 895 12.87 23.13 -6.67
N GLY A 896 14.03 23.76 -6.46
CA GLY A 896 14.23 24.80 -5.47
C GLY A 896 14.29 24.34 -4.02
N PHE A 897 14.21 23.03 -3.73
CA PHE A 897 14.12 22.50 -2.37
C PHE A 897 15.41 22.76 -1.58
N VAL A 898 16.52 22.12 -1.96
CA VAL A 898 17.81 22.28 -1.25
C VAL A 898 18.31 23.71 -1.32
N GLN A 899 18.07 24.40 -2.44
CA GLN A 899 18.46 25.80 -2.58
C GLN A 899 17.75 26.70 -1.57
N ALA A 900 16.42 26.58 -1.43
CA ALA A 900 15.65 27.34 -0.46
C ALA A 900 16.00 26.94 0.97
N MET A 901 16.08 25.64 1.27
CA MET A 901 16.46 25.11 2.59
C MET A 901 17.79 25.71 3.07
N MET A 902 18.84 25.67 2.24
CA MET A 902 20.13 26.23 2.60
C MET A 902 20.13 27.77 2.64
N SER A 903 19.43 28.42 1.72
CA SER A 903 19.35 29.89 1.68
C SER A 903 18.60 30.46 2.90
N ASN A 904 17.51 29.83 3.33
CA ASN A 904 16.71 30.26 4.48
C ASN A 904 17.37 29.92 5.82
N ASN A 905 18.29 28.95 5.83
CA ASN A 905 19.21 28.71 6.95
C ASN A 905 20.50 29.57 6.86
N ASN A 906 20.52 30.57 5.96
CA ASN A 906 21.61 31.55 5.80
C ASN A 906 22.99 30.93 5.48
N ILE A 907 23.01 29.79 4.78
CA ILE A 907 24.26 29.15 4.38
C ILE A 907 24.79 29.77 3.07
N PRO A 908 26.04 30.29 3.04
CA PRO A 908 26.62 30.92 1.85
C PRO A 908 27.09 29.86 0.84
N ALA A 909 26.22 29.52 -0.12
CA ALA A 909 26.45 28.46 -1.10
C ALA A 909 26.19 28.89 -2.55
N TYR A 910 26.99 28.32 -3.45
CA TYR A 910 26.70 28.14 -4.87
C TYR A 910 26.07 26.76 -5.06
N PHE A 911 24.98 26.68 -5.81
CA PHE A 911 24.35 25.43 -6.23
C PHE A 911 24.64 25.24 -7.71
N CYS A 912 25.54 24.31 -8.04
CA CYS A 912 26.05 24.15 -9.39
C CYS A 912 25.58 22.85 -10.01
N PHE A 913 24.99 22.93 -11.20
CA PHE A 913 24.29 21.82 -11.86
C PHE A 913 25.20 21.14 -12.88
N LEU A 914 25.53 19.88 -12.60
CA LEU A 914 26.45 19.07 -13.38
C LEU A 914 25.72 18.01 -14.22
N GLY A 915 24.39 17.91 -14.10
CA GLY A 915 23.59 16.77 -14.55
C GLY A 915 23.80 15.54 -13.67
N TYR A 916 22.90 14.54 -13.73
CA TYR A 916 23.00 13.33 -12.89
C TYR A 916 24.36 12.63 -13.01
N ASP A 917 24.76 12.21 -14.22
CA ASP A 917 26.04 11.50 -14.44
C ASP A 917 27.26 12.35 -14.11
N GLY A 918 27.20 13.66 -14.41
CA GLY A 918 28.29 14.59 -14.12
C GLY A 918 28.48 14.83 -12.63
N MET A 919 27.38 14.93 -11.88
CA MET A 919 27.39 15.04 -10.42
C MET A 919 27.99 13.78 -9.80
N LEU A 920 27.52 12.58 -10.17
CA LEU A 920 28.05 11.32 -9.67
C LEU A 920 29.55 11.16 -9.96
N ALA A 921 29.97 11.44 -11.20
CA ALA A 921 31.37 11.38 -11.58
C ALA A 921 32.24 12.36 -10.77
N TYR A 922 31.76 13.57 -10.53
CA TYR A 922 32.45 14.57 -9.71
C TYR A 922 32.61 14.12 -8.26
N VAL A 923 31.53 13.63 -7.64
CA VAL A 923 31.54 13.13 -6.25
C VAL A 923 32.51 11.97 -6.11
N VAL A 924 32.41 10.96 -6.98
CA VAL A 924 33.28 9.76 -6.94
C VAL A 924 34.75 10.10 -7.20
N ASN A 925 35.04 10.99 -8.14
CA ASN A 925 36.42 11.42 -8.42
C ASN A 925 37.00 12.22 -7.25
N THR A 926 36.20 13.10 -6.64
CA THR A 926 36.62 13.87 -5.46
C THR A 926 36.89 12.96 -4.27
N MET A 927 36.03 11.97 -4.05
CA MET A 927 36.22 10.93 -3.04
C MET A 927 37.52 10.16 -3.26
N LYS A 928 37.78 9.68 -4.49
CA LYS A 928 39.03 8.95 -4.84
C LYS A 928 40.28 9.81 -4.68
N ALA A 929 40.18 11.11 -4.93
CA ALA A 929 41.27 12.06 -4.72
C ALA A 929 41.46 12.45 -3.24
N GLY A 930 40.58 12.01 -2.34
CA GLY A 930 40.59 12.37 -0.93
C GLY A 930 40.22 13.83 -0.66
N GLY A 931 39.51 14.48 -1.58
CA GLY A 931 39.06 15.88 -1.47
C GLY A 931 37.76 16.04 -0.69
N ALA A 932 37.25 17.28 -0.64
CA ALA A 932 36.01 17.64 0.03
C ALA A 932 34.89 17.94 -0.97
N VAL A 933 33.67 17.45 -0.71
CA VAL A 933 32.49 17.69 -1.54
C VAL A 933 31.22 17.72 -0.70
N ALA A 934 30.34 18.66 -1.01
CA ALA A 934 28.95 18.68 -0.57
C ALA A 934 28.07 18.57 -1.83
N PHE A 935 27.06 17.71 -1.80
CA PHE A 935 26.25 17.42 -2.97
C PHE A 935 24.81 17.06 -2.60
N TYR A 936 23.89 17.31 -3.52
CA TYR A 936 22.51 16.85 -3.42
C TYR A 936 22.37 15.44 -3.98
N ASP A 937 21.71 14.56 -3.24
CA ASP A 937 21.29 13.25 -3.73
C ASP A 937 19.99 12.77 -3.04
N PHE A 938 19.49 11.59 -3.42
CA PHE A 938 18.33 10.95 -2.82
C PHE A 938 18.60 9.48 -2.48
N GLU A 939 18.00 9.00 -1.39
CA GLU A 939 18.00 7.59 -1.01
C GLU A 939 16.60 7.00 -1.20
N PRO A 940 16.46 5.78 -1.76
CA PRO A 940 17.55 4.90 -2.21
C PRO A 940 18.05 5.22 -3.64
N ASP A 941 19.35 5.44 -3.78
CA ASP A 941 20.06 5.55 -5.07
C ASP A 941 21.26 4.60 -5.12
N ILE A 942 21.68 4.23 -6.32
CA ILE A 942 22.79 3.30 -6.57
C ILE A 942 24.10 3.75 -5.90
N LEU A 943 24.34 5.07 -5.80
CA LEU A 943 25.57 5.64 -5.26
C LEU A 943 25.90 5.10 -3.86
N PHE A 944 24.89 4.99 -3.00
CA PHE A 944 25.02 4.55 -1.59
C PHE A 944 25.36 3.06 -1.45
N TYR A 945 25.06 2.24 -2.47
CA TYR A 945 25.34 0.81 -2.48
C TYR A 945 26.62 0.45 -3.21
N GLU A 946 27.07 1.29 -4.16
CA GLU A 946 28.38 1.14 -4.79
C GLU A 946 29.51 1.53 -3.82
N HIS A 947 29.24 2.47 -2.91
CA HIS A 947 30.18 2.99 -1.92
C HIS A 947 29.58 2.97 -0.50
N PRO A 948 29.29 1.79 0.06
CA PRO A 948 28.61 1.67 1.34
C PRO A 948 29.41 2.35 2.46
N GLY A 949 28.75 3.26 3.18
CA GLY A 949 29.35 4.00 4.31
C GLY A 949 30.35 5.09 3.92
N ALA A 950 30.46 5.44 2.63
CA ALA A 950 31.32 6.53 2.17
C ALA A 950 30.67 7.92 2.30
N PHE A 951 29.34 7.97 2.41
CA PHE A 951 28.57 9.21 2.43
C PHE A 951 27.82 9.36 3.76
N THR A 952 27.62 10.60 4.15
CA THR A 952 26.87 10.97 5.35
C THR A 952 25.92 12.09 5.00
N HIS A 953 24.65 11.87 5.34
CA HIS A 953 23.61 12.89 5.24
C HIS A 953 23.91 14.04 6.19
N VAL A 954 23.76 15.27 5.72
CA VAL A 954 23.89 16.48 6.52
C VAL A 954 22.51 16.82 7.03
N THR A 955 22.28 16.58 8.32
CA THR A 955 20.95 16.80 8.92
C THR A 955 20.64 18.30 9.05
N PHE A 956 19.48 18.70 8.54
CA PHE A 956 18.87 20.02 8.71
C PHE A 956 17.77 20.01 9.78
N PRO A 957 17.16 21.16 10.15
CA PRO A 957 16.01 21.16 11.06
C PRO A 957 14.93 20.19 10.55
N GLN A 958 14.35 19.39 11.46
CA GLN A 958 13.40 18.34 11.10
C GLN A 958 12.30 18.85 10.15
N SER A 959 12.00 18.04 9.14
CA SER A 959 10.94 18.28 8.17
C SER A 959 9.60 18.62 8.85
N ASP A 960 9.00 19.76 8.48
CA ASP A 960 7.66 20.16 8.91
C ASP A 960 6.67 20.01 7.75
N PRO A 961 5.64 19.14 7.86
CA PRO A 961 4.63 18.95 6.81
C PRO A 961 3.99 20.26 6.33
N ALA A 962 3.75 21.22 7.22
CA ALA A 962 3.16 22.51 6.86
C ALA A 962 4.16 23.37 6.05
N ASN A 963 5.42 23.44 6.49
CA ASN A 963 6.49 24.11 5.74
C ASN A 963 6.72 23.50 4.35
N ILE A 964 6.66 22.17 4.23
CA ILE A 964 6.78 21.45 2.95
C ILE A 964 5.58 21.73 2.04
N ALA A 965 4.36 21.73 2.58
CA ALA A 965 3.17 22.05 1.82
C ALA A 965 3.14 23.51 1.31
N ALA A 966 3.79 24.41 2.03
CA ALA A 966 3.96 25.81 1.65
C ALA A 966 5.10 26.04 0.63
N ALA A 967 5.91 25.04 0.32
CA ALA A 967 7.00 25.16 -0.64
C ALA A 967 6.47 25.55 -2.02
N THR A 968 7.05 26.59 -2.62
CA THR A 968 6.59 27.11 -3.92
C THR A 968 7.11 26.29 -5.10
N GLY A 969 8.08 25.40 -4.87
CA GLY A 969 8.77 24.65 -5.93
C GLY A 969 9.62 25.54 -6.83
N SER A 970 10.06 26.69 -6.32
CA SER A 970 10.84 27.70 -7.05
C SER A 970 12.07 28.13 -6.26
N PHE A 971 13.04 28.73 -6.95
CA PHE A 971 14.19 29.40 -6.35
C PHE A 971 14.69 30.52 -7.28
N GLY A 972 15.27 31.58 -6.73
CA GLY A 972 15.82 32.68 -7.52
C GLY A 972 14.77 33.54 -8.22
N GLU A 973 13.55 33.56 -7.70
CA GLU A 973 12.40 34.31 -8.23
C GLU A 973 12.67 35.82 -8.29
N ASN A 974 13.53 36.30 -7.38
CA ASN A 974 13.95 37.69 -7.29
C ASN A 974 15.29 37.96 -8.01
N GLY A 975 15.81 36.99 -8.75
CA GLY A 975 17.08 37.06 -9.48
C GLY A 975 18.26 36.38 -8.77
N TYR A 976 19.39 36.34 -9.48
CA TYR A 976 20.61 35.64 -9.06
C TYR A 976 21.16 36.17 -7.73
N GLY A 977 21.22 35.31 -6.71
CA GLY A 977 21.78 35.65 -5.40
C GLY A 977 20.92 36.59 -4.55
N GLN A 978 19.62 36.70 -4.84
CA GLN A 978 18.64 37.45 -4.03
C GLN A 978 17.87 36.53 -3.07
N PRO A 979 17.21 37.07 -2.03
CA PRO A 979 16.35 36.28 -1.15
C PRO A 979 15.26 35.55 -1.94
N THR A 980 15.00 34.29 -1.61
CA THR A 980 13.93 33.50 -2.23
C THR A 980 12.58 33.79 -1.56
N THR A 981 11.48 33.62 -2.30
CA THR A 981 10.12 33.64 -1.72
C THR A 981 9.65 32.25 -1.30
N ASN A 982 10.42 31.20 -1.60
CA ASN A 982 10.14 29.85 -1.15
C ASN A 982 10.42 29.75 0.37
N PRO A 983 9.42 29.47 1.22
CA PRO A 983 9.57 29.55 2.68
C PRO A 983 10.27 28.33 3.30
N LEU A 984 10.71 27.38 2.49
CA LEU A 984 11.26 26.11 2.95
C LEU A 984 12.59 26.30 3.71
N ALA A 985 12.65 25.85 4.96
CA ALA A 985 13.84 25.96 5.81
C ALA A 985 14.15 24.67 6.58
N THR A 986 13.44 23.58 6.27
CA THR A 986 13.56 22.28 6.93
C THR A 986 14.09 21.22 5.97
N ASP A 987 14.60 20.14 6.55
CA ASP A 987 15.13 18.99 5.82
C ASP A 987 14.07 18.31 4.96
N TYR A 988 14.50 17.51 3.98
CA TYR A 988 13.57 16.72 3.18
C TYR A 988 12.90 15.67 4.08
N PRO A 989 11.57 15.50 4.00
CA PRO A 989 10.87 14.50 4.80
C PRO A 989 11.24 13.09 4.34
N LEU A 990 11.47 12.17 5.28
CA LEU A 990 11.43 10.74 4.94
C LEU A 990 9.99 10.40 4.56
N THR A 991 9.72 10.08 3.29
CA THR A 991 8.34 9.91 2.80
C THR A 991 8.09 8.54 2.23
N PRO A 992 6.92 7.93 2.53
CA PRO A 992 6.50 6.71 1.85
C PRO A 992 6.38 6.96 0.34
N LEU A 993 7.09 6.17 -0.47
CA LEU A 993 6.96 6.25 -1.92
C LEU A 993 5.70 5.52 -2.37
N VAL A 994 4.99 6.09 -3.33
CA VAL A 994 3.67 5.57 -3.75
C VAL A 994 3.67 5.14 -5.21
N ARG A 995 2.95 4.07 -5.49
CA ARG A 995 2.56 3.62 -6.83
C ARG A 995 1.30 4.35 -7.25
N TYR A 996 1.28 4.90 -8.47
CA TYR A 996 0.06 5.46 -9.06
C TYR A 996 -0.57 4.47 -10.03
N ILE A 997 -1.89 4.35 -9.94
CA ILE A 997 -2.69 3.38 -10.69
C ILE A 997 -3.84 4.12 -11.39
N SER A 998 -4.14 3.79 -12.65
CA SER A 998 -5.33 4.30 -13.34
C SER A 998 -6.60 3.64 -12.80
N LYS A 999 -7.64 4.42 -12.50
CA LYS A 999 -8.93 3.87 -12.05
C LYS A 999 -9.62 2.99 -13.08
N ILE A 1000 -9.18 2.97 -14.34
CA ILE A 1000 -9.68 2.03 -15.37
C ILE A 1000 -9.49 0.57 -14.93
N ILE A 1001 -8.39 0.27 -14.24
CA ILE A 1001 -8.13 -1.11 -13.81
C ILE A 1001 -8.99 -1.54 -12.61
N THR A 1002 -9.75 -0.61 -11.99
CA THR A 1002 -10.68 -0.94 -10.88
C THR A 1002 -11.82 -1.87 -11.28
N GLY A 1003 -12.08 -2.01 -12.59
CA GLY A 1003 -13.01 -3.01 -13.10
C GLY A 1003 -12.52 -4.47 -12.95
N ASP A 1004 -11.24 -4.69 -12.70
CA ASP A 1004 -10.65 -6.01 -12.47
C ASP A 1004 -10.27 -6.17 -10.99
N ALA A 1005 -11.21 -6.71 -10.20
CA ALA A 1005 -11.04 -6.86 -8.75
C ALA A 1005 -9.82 -7.72 -8.38
N PHE A 1006 -9.51 -8.77 -9.15
CA PHE A 1006 -8.39 -9.66 -8.86
C PHE A 1006 -7.04 -8.93 -9.04
N LEU A 1007 -6.89 -8.18 -10.13
CA LEU A 1007 -5.71 -7.35 -10.35
C LEU A 1007 -5.59 -6.27 -9.28
N MET A 1008 -6.70 -5.59 -8.96
CA MET A 1008 -6.71 -4.54 -7.95
C MET A 1008 -6.29 -5.03 -6.58
N ASP A 1009 -6.85 -6.16 -6.13
CA ASP A 1009 -6.52 -6.72 -4.82
C ASP A 1009 -5.02 -7.02 -4.72
N PHE A 1010 -4.41 -7.60 -5.76
CA PHE A 1010 -2.96 -7.80 -5.82
C PHE A 1010 -2.18 -6.49 -5.76
N LEU A 1011 -2.55 -5.48 -6.55
CA LEU A 1011 -1.82 -4.21 -6.61
C LEU A 1011 -1.91 -3.43 -5.30
N MET A 1012 -2.99 -3.58 -4.54
CA MET A 1012 -3.14 -3.01 -3.20
C MET A 1012 -2.34 -3.76 -2.14
N ASN A 1013 -2.06 -5.05 -2.35
CA ASN A 1013 -1.33 -5.88 -1.41
C ASN A 1013 0.19 -5.84 -1.62
N MET A 1014 0.65 -5.63 -2.85
CA MET A 1014 2.07 -5.67 -3.19
C MET A 1014 2.85 -4.51 -2.53
N GLN A 1015 3.77 -4.86 -1.63
CA GLN A 1015 4.66 -3.93 -0.93
C GLN A 1015 6.08 -4.51 -0.83
N ILE A 1016 7.10 -3.73 -1.16
CA ILE A 1016 8.52 -4.10 -0.98
C ILE A 1016 8.99 -3.44 0.31
N ALA A 1017 9.45 -4.21 1.30
CA ALA A 1017 9.92 -3.62 2.56
C ALA A 1017 11.24 -2.85 2.36
N PRO A 1018 11.60 -1.90 3.25
CA PRO A 1018 12.88 -1.18 3.13
C PRO A 1018 14.10 -2.10 3.07
N LEU A 1019 14.16 -3.12 3.93
CA LEU A 1019 15.25 -4.11 3.93
C LEU A 1019 15.31 -4.94 2.64
N ASP A 1020 14.15 -5.22 2.04
CA ASP A 1020 14.06 -5.91 0.75
C ASP A 1020 14.61 -5.03 -0.38
N MET A 1021 14.37 -3.72 -0.31
CA MET A 1021 14.92 -2.75 -1.24
C MET A 1021 16.46 -2.65 -1.08
N ASP A 1022 16.98 -2.60 0.15
CA ASP A 1022 18.43 -2.63 0.41
C ASP A 1022 19.08 -3.89 -0.21
N GLN A 1023 18.42 -5.05 -0.08
CA GLN A 1023 18.89 -6.32 -0.64
C GLN A 1023 18.83 -6.32 -2.17
N LEU A 1024 17.77 -5.79 -2.77
CA LEU A 1024 17.64 -5.63 -4.22
C LEU A 1024 18.75 -4.76 -4.81
N PHE A 1025 19.07 -3.63 -4.16
CA PHE A 1025 20.18 -2.77 -4.57
C PHE A 1025 21.54 -3.43 -4.40
N SER A 1026 21.76 -4.12 -3.27
CA SER A 1026 23.00 -4.85 -3.01
C SER A 1026 23.25 -5.93 -4.06
N ASP A 1027 22.22 -6.68 -4.42
CA ASP A 1027 22.27 -7.67 -5.50
C ASP A 1027 22.50 -7.01 -6.87
N TYR A 1028 21.82 -5.90 -7.14
CA TYR A 1028 22.01 -5.15 -8.37
C TYR A 1028 23.44 -4.66 -8.55
N VAL A 1029 24.05 -4.07 -7.52
CA VAL A 1029 25.44 -3.63 -7.56
C VAL A 1029 26.40 -4.82 -7.75
N ALA A 1030 26.11 -5.97 -7.14
CA ALA A 1030 26.91 -7.18 -7.33
C ALA A 1030 26.82 -7.70 -8.78
N PHE A 1031 25.62 -7.79 -9.34
CA PHE A 1031 25.40 -8.26 -10.71
C PHE A 1031 25.86 -7.26 -11.78
N LYS A 1032 25.75 -5.95 -11.52
CA LYS A 1032 26.25 -4.89 -12.42
C LYS A 1032 27.77 -4.99 -12.64
N LYS A 1033 28.52 -5.48 -11.64
CA LYS A 1033 29.98 -5.71 -11.74
C LYS A 1033 30.34 -6.94 -12.57
N ASP A 1034 29.39 -7.85 -12.81
CA ASP A 1034 29.60 -9.06 -13.58
C ASP A 1034 29.11 -8.87 -15.02
N ALA A 1035 30.04 -8.68 -15.96
CA ALA A 1035 29.75 -8.50 -17.38
C ALA A 1035 29.06 -9.72 -18.04
N SER A 1036 29.02 -10.87 -17.38
CA SER A 1036 28.29 -12.05 -17.85
C SER A 1036 26.78 -11.97 -17.60
N VAL A 1037 26.32 -11.07 -16.74
CA VAL A 1037 24.91 -10.84 -16.44
C VAL A 1037 24.33 -9.85 -17.45
N PRO A 1038 23.45 -10.30 -18.38
CA PRO A 1038 22.97 -9.42 -19.46
C PRO A 1038 22.05 -8.30 -18.96
N ASP A 1039 21.31 -8.56 -17.88
CA ASP A 1039 20.42 -7.61 -17.24
C ASP A 1039 20.50 -7.74 -15.72
N PRO A 1040 21.31 -6.90 -15.06
CA PRO A 1040 21.43 -6.89 -13.61
C PRO A 1040 20.12 -6.54 -12.90
N VAL A 1041 19.25 -5.72 -13.49
CA VAL A 1041 17.96 -5.32 -12.88
C VAL A 1041 17.03 -6.52 -12.82
N PHE A 1042 16.82 -7.19 -13.96
CA PHE A 1042 16.01 -8.41 -14.02
C PHE A 1042 16.55 -9.51 -13.14
N THR A 1043 17.87 -9.72 -13.13
CA THR A 1043 18.50 -10.77 -12.33
C THR A 1043 18.32 -10.52 -10.84
N SER A 1044 18.45 -9.27 -10.37
CA SER A 1044 18.22 -8.88 -8.98
C SER A 1044 16.78 -9.05 -8.56
N ALA A 1045 15.85 -8.51 -9.36
CA ALA A 1045 14.42 -8.63 -9.12
C ALA A 1045 13.98 -10.10 -9.10
N CYS A 1046 14.47 -10.91 -10.04
CA CYS A 1046 14.15 -12.33 -10.10
C CYS A 1046 14.68 -13.09 -8.89
N LYS A 1047 15.93 -12.83 -8.47
CA LYS A 1047 16.50 -13.43 -7.27
C LYS A 1047 15.66 -13.09 -6.03
N TRP A 1048 15.23 -11.83 -5.91
CA TRP A 1048 14.35 -11.42 -4.81
C TRP A 1048 12.99 -12.15 -4.86
N VAL A 1049 12.33 -12.19 -6.02
CA VAL A 1049 11.05 -12.90 -6.20
C VAL A 1049 11.21 -14.39 -5.85
N GLN A 1050 12.31 -15.03 -6.26
CA GLN A 1050 12.55 -16.44 -5.95
C GLN A 1050 12.71 -16.69 -4.44
N ASN A 1051 13.42 -15.81 -3.73
CA ASN A 1051 13.72 -15.97 -2.31
C ASN A 1051 12.54 -15.63 -1.38
N ASN A 1052 11.61 -14.79 -1.85
CA ASN A 1052 10.54 -14.24 -1.02
C ASN A 1052 9.15 -14.83 -1.33
N TYR A 1053 9.10 -16.13 -1.66
CA TYR A 1053 7.84 -16.84 -1.98
C TYR A 1053 6.74 -16.58 -0.96
N VAL A 1054 7.02 -16.78 0.33
CA VAL A 1054 6.01 -16.61 1.41
C VAL A 1054 5.47 -15.17 1.41
N THR A 1055 6.36 -14.19 1.28
CA THR A 1055 6.01 -12.77 1.26
C THR A 1055 5.04 -12.43 0.13
N TRP A 1056 5.39 -12.74 -1.13
CA TRP A 1056 4.55 -12.35 -2.25
C TRP A 1056 3.38 -13.29 -2.51
N SER A 1057 3.45 -14.55 -2.08
CA SER A 1057 2.32 -15.48 -2.22
C SER A 1057 1.12 -15.02 -1.41
N ASP A 1058 1.36 -14.36 -0.29
CA ASP A 1058 0.32 -13.80 0.58
C ASP A 1058 -0.35 -12.56 -0.02
N TRP A 1059 0.28 -11.92 -1.02
CA TRP A 1059 -0.33 -10.80 -1.74
C TRP A 1059 -1.36 -11.24 -2.77
N VAL A 1060 -1.26 -12.48 -3.25
CA VAL A 1060 -2.12 -13.00 -4.32
C VAL A 1060 -3.31 -13.73 -3.73
N ASP A 1061 -4.50 -13.25 -4.07
CA ASP A 1061 -5.73 -13.91 -3.64
C ASP A 1061 -5.86 -15.31 -4.23
N PRO A 1062 -6.42 -16.28 -3.48
CA PRO A 1062 -6.74 -17.59 -4.04
C PRO A 1062 -7.61 -17.41 -5.28
N LEU A 1063 -7.24 -18.08 -6.37
CA LEU A 1063 -8.03 -18.04 -7.60
C LEU A 1063 -9.49 -18.42 -7.29
N PRO A 1064 -10.48 -17.65 -7.80
CA PRO A 1064 -11.87 -17.93 -7.53
C PRO A 1064 -12.22 -19.34 -8.01
N LEU A 1065 -13.10 -20.02 -7.27
CA LEU A 1065 -13.66 -21.28 -7.74
C LEU A 1065 -14.32 -21.04 -9.09
N CYS A 1066 -13.99 -21.87 -10.10
CA CYS A 1066 -14.69 -21.87 -11.38
C CYS A 1066 -16.14 -22.30 -11.12
N THR A 1067 -17.01 -21.33 -10.85
CA THR A 1067 -18.45 -21.53 -10.74
C THR A 1067 -19.11 -21.17 -12.06
N LEU A 1068 -20.20 -21.84 -12.41
CA LEU A 1068 -20.99 -21.49 -13.59
C LEU A 1068 -21.42 -20.01 -13.57
N GLN A 1069 -21.68 -19.44 -12.38
CA GLN A 1069 -22.01 -18.01 -12.20
C GLN A 1069 -20.88 -17.05 -12.60
N SER A 1070 -19.61 -17.44 -12.40
CA SER A 1070 -18.44 -16.63 -12.80
C SER A 1070 -18.01 -16.85 -14.25
N SER A 1071 -18.60 -17.84 -14.94
CA SER A 1071 -18.21 -18.27 -16.30
C SER A 1071 -19.26 -17.95 -17.37
N VAL A 1072 -20.35 -17.25 -17.01
CA VAL A 1072 -21.44 -16.88 -17.92
C VAL A 1072 -21.45 -15.37 -18.11
N SER A 1073 -21.15 -14.91 -19.33
CA SER A 1073 -21.37 -13.51 -19.72
C SER A 1073 -22.82 -13.30 -20.15
N TYR A 1074 -23.45 -12.24 -19.66
CA TYR A 1074 -24.77 -11.80 -20.09
C TYR A 1074 -24.71 -10.33 -20.46
N THR A 1075 -25.55 -9.93 -21.41
CA THR A 1075 -25.70 -8.54 -21.82
C THR A 1075 -27.17 -8.16 -21.78
N TYR A 1076 -27.45 -6.99 -21.22
CA TYR A 1076 -28.79 -6.39 -21.23
C TYR A 1076 -28.92 -5.49 -22.45
N GLN A 1077 -29.94 -5.72 -23.28
CA GLN A 1077 -30.33 -4.78 -24.34
C GLN A 1077 -31.61 -4.04 -23.94
N GLY A 1078 -31.50 -2.71 -23.93
CA GLY A 1078 -32.60 -1.77 -23.66
C GLY A 1078 -32.93 -1.61 -22.18
N CYS A 1079 -32.64 -0.44 -21.61
CA CYS A 1079 -33.10 -0.04 -20.26
C CYS A 1079 -34.49 0.62 -20.34
N ASN A 1080 -35.51 -0.14 -20.73
CA ASN A 1080 -36.91 0.30 -20.67
C ASN A 1080 -37.79 -0.88 -20.21
N ALA A 1081 -39.11 -0.68 -20.09
CA ALA A 1081 -40.06 -1.69 -19.62
C ALA A 1081 -40.09 -3.01 -20.46
N SER A 1082 -39.28 -3.09 -21.53
CA SER A 1082 -39.18 -4.23 -22.44
C SER A 1082 -37.81 -4.93 -22.40
N THR A 1083 -36.98 -4.71 -21.37
CA THR A 1083 -35.64 -5.32 -21.25
C THR A 1083 -35.69 -6.84 -21.43
N ARG A 1084 -34.86 -7.38 -22.33
CA ARG A 1084 -34.66 -8.83 -22.51
C ARG A 1084 -33.26 -9.22 -22.04
N LEU A 1085 -33.17 -10.30 -21.28
CA LEU A 1085 -31.90 -10.94 -20.92
C LEU A 1085 -31.43 -11.82 -22.09
N LEU A 1086 -30.27 -11.51 -22.66
CA LEU A 1086 -29.59 -12.41 -23.58
C LEU A 1086 -28.46 -13.11 -22.82
N VAL A 1087 -28.58 -14.44 -22.66
CA VAL A 1087 -27.53 -15.27 -22.07
C VAL A 1087 -26.81 -15.96 -23.22
N VAL A 1088 -25.52 -15.65 -23.39
CA VAL A 1088 -24.66 -16.35 -24.35
C VAL A 1088 -23.82 -17.34 -23.57
N MET A 1089 -24.17 -18.63 -23.66
CA MET A 1089 -23.28 -19.70 -23.20
C MET A 1089 -22.21 -19.94 -24.25
N GLY A 1090 -21.05 -19.33 -24.06
CA GLY A 1090 -19.83 -19.75 -24.75
C GLY A 1090 -19.32 -21.05 -24.11
N LEU A 1091 -19.70 -22.20 -24.65
CA LEU A 1091 -18.92 -23.42 -24.42
C LEU A 1091 -17.55 -23.20 -25.06
N MET A 1092 -16.57 -22.75 -24.28
CA MET A 1092 -15.17 -22.82 -24.65
C MET A 1092 -14.74 -24.29 -24.67
N LEU A 1093 -15.16 -25.02 -25.71
CA LEU A 1093 -14.36 -26.12 -26.23
C LEU A 1093 -13.18 -25.47 -26.94
N GLY A 1094 -12.06 -25.34 -26.22
CA GLY A 1094 -10.79 -24.95 -26.84
C GLY A 1094 -10.46 -25.89 -28.01
N PRO A 1095 -9.69 -25.44 -29.01
CA PRO A 1095 -9.35 -26.23 -30.19
C PRO A 1095 -8.33 -27.32 -29.82
N LYS A 1096 -8.79 -28.39 -29.20
CA LYS A 1096 -8.04 -29.65 -29.01
C LYS A 1096 -8.99 -30.85 -29.12
N PHE A 1097 -9.83 -30.91 -30.16
CA PHE A 1097 -10.49 -32.16 -30.57
C PHE A 1097 -10.81 -32.16 -32.07
N THR A 1098 -9.76 -32.10 -32.90
CA THR A 1098 -9.77 -32.61 -34.28
C THR A 1098 -8.49 -33.40 -34.51
N ARG A 1099 -8.38 -34.55 -33.85
CA ARG A 1099 -7.67 -35.74 -34.32
C ARG A 1099 -7.95 -36.85 -33.33
N LEU A 1100 -8.87 -37.74 -33.68
CA LEU A 1100 -8.80 -39.19 -33.48
C LEU A 1100 -10.19 -39.77 -33.71
N ASN A 1101 -10.43 -40.18 -34.96
CA ASN A 1101 -11.06 -41.47 -35.25
C ASN A 1101 -10.60 -41.92 -36.64
N ARG A 1102 -9.46 -42.63 -36.66
CA ARG A 1102 -9.34 -43.80 -37.51
C ARG A 1102 -9.02 -44.95 -36.57
N ALA A 1103 -9.97 -45.87 -36.45
CA ALA A 1103 -9.83 -47.11 -35.73
C ALA A 1103 -8.91 -48.05 -36.52
N ASP A 1104 -7.86 -48.53 -35.89
CA ASP A 1104 -7.22 -49.77 -36.29
C ASP A 1104 -7.92 -50.90 -35.53
N TYR A 1105 -8.45 -51.88 -36.26
CA TYR A 1105 -8.06 -53.29 -36.16
C TYR A 1105 -9.00 -54.15 -37.02
N THR A 1106 -8.44 -54.82 -38.03
CA THR A 1106 -8.54 -56.29 -38.17
C THR A 1106 -7.59 -56.82 -39.25
N SER A 1107 -6.82 -57.83 -38.82
CA SER A 1107 -6.21 -58.93 -39.59
C SER A 1107 -5.26 -58.65 -40.77
N SER A 1108 -3.99 -58.96 -40.55
CA SER A 1108 -3.27 -59.88 -41.45
C SER A 1108 -2.41 -60.84 -40.63
N GLY A 1109 -2.73 -62.13 -40.76
CA GLY A 1109 -1.87 -63.22 -40.33
C GLY A 1109 -0.89 -63.62 -41.44
N THR A 1110 0.26 -64.15 -41.00
CA THR A 1110 1.20 -65.03 -41.71
C THR A 1110 1.79 -64.57 -43.05
N ALA A 1111 3.10 -64.26 -43.07
CA ALA A 1111 4.17 -65.15 -43.59
C ALA A 1111 5.49 -64.37 -43.84
N ALA A 1112 6.59 -65.12 -43.79
CA ALA A 1112 7.95 -64.81 -44.32
C ALA A 1112 9.03 -64.21 -43.38
N THR A 1113 9.71 -65.13 -42.68
CA THR A 1113 11.17 -65.44 -42.72
C THR A 1113 12.28 -64.40 -42.54
N LYS A 1114 13.23 -64.80 -41.65
CA LYS A 1114 14.68 -64.49 -41.52
C LYS A 1114 15.03 -63.08 -41.00
N GLY A 1115 15.87 -62.89 -39.97
CA GLY A 1115 16.67 -63.77 -39.11
C GLY A 1115 17.63 -62.89 -38.28
N VAL A 1116 18.08 -63.39 -37.10
CA VAL A 1116 19.42 -63.18 -36.47
C VAL A 1116 19.76 -61.70 -36.13
N SER A 1117 20.12 -61.23 -34.92
CA SER A 1117 20.85 -61.79 -33.77
C SER A 1117 20.88 -60.78 -32.60
N THR A 1118 21.01 -61.35 -31.39
CA THR A 1118 21.81 -60.91 -30.21
C THR A 1118 21.49 -59.57 -29.53
N SER A 1119 20.95 -59.62 -28.30
CA SER A 1119 21.68 -59.58 -27.00
C SER A 1119 21.68 -58.14 -26.46
N SER A 1120 21.44 -57.77 -25.21
CA SER A 1120 21.62 -58.32 -23.86
C SER A 1120 21.17 -57.15 -22.95
N ALA A 1121 20.74 -57.23 -21.70
CA ALA A 1121 20.54 -58.25 -20.70
C ALA A 1121 19.57 -57.59 -19.68
N GLY A 1122 18.77 -58.40 -19.00
CA GLY A 1122 18.07 -57.97 -17.78
C GLY A 1122 19.03 -57.85 -16.58
N PRO A 1123 18.59 -58.03 -15.31
CA PRO A 1123 17.26 -58.53 -14.94
C PRO A 1123 16.63 -57.99 -13.62
N VAL A 1124 15.30 -58.26 -13.51
CA VAL A 1124 14.56 -58.78 -12.32
C VAL A 1124 14.30 -57.83 -11.12
N LYS A 1125 13.05 -57.41 -10.81
CA LYS A 1125 11.90 -58.10 -10.13
C LYS A 1125 12.22 -58.54 -8.66
N PRO A 1126 11.24 -58.79 -7.75
CA PRO A 1126 9.84 -58.32 -7.62
C PRO A 1126 9.35 -58.05 -6.15
N ILE A 1127 8.19 -57.39 -6.03
CA ILE A 1127 7.03 -57.61 -5.10
C ILE A 1127 7.29 -57.92 -3.61
N GLN A 1128 6.71 -57.12 -2.69
CA GLN A 1128 5.78 -57.62 -1.65
C GLN A 1128 5.00 -56.53 -0.90
N VAL A 1129 3.78 -56.91 -0.53
CA VAL A 1129 2.72 -56.20 0.21
C VAL A 1129 2.83 -56.55 1.70
N ALA A 1130 2.58 -55.59 2.61
CA ALA A 1130 1.68 -55.71 3.78
C ALA A 1130 2.12 -54.93 5.05
N ALA A 1131 1.08 -54.48 5.78
CA ALA A 1131 0.94 -54.36 7.24
C ALA A 1131 1.42 -53.08 7.98
N ALA A 1132 0.42 -52.26 8.35
CA ALA A 1132 -0.03 -51.87 9.71
C ALA A 1132 0.95 -51.31 10.79
N PRO A 1133 0.45 -50.52 11.76
CA PRO A 1133 1.16 -49.44 12.47
C PRO A 1133 1.74 -49.87 13.83
N PRO A 1134 2.40 -48.92 14.55
CA PRO A 1134 2.13 -48.84 15.99
C PRO A 1134 1.91 -47.41 16.52
N GLN A 1135 1.32 -47.42 17.71
CA GLN A 1135 0.92 -46.31 18.56
C GLN A 1135 2.10 -45.53 19.19
N VAL A 1136 1.82 -44.25 19.44
CA VAL A 1136 2.05 -43.45 20.66
C VAL A 1136 3.32 -43.77 21.50
N GLN A 1137 4.24 -42.81 21.50
CA GLN A 1137 4.64 -42.06 22.70
C GLN A 1137 4.76 -40.58 22.33
#